data_AF-A0A6P6Y3C0-F1
#
_entry.id   AF-A0A6P6Y3C0-F1
#
_cell.length_a   1.000
_cell.length_b   1.000
_cell.length_c   1.000
_cell.angle_alpha   90.00
_cell.angle_beta   90.00
_cell.angle_gamma   90.00
#
_symmetry.space_group_name_H-M   'P 1'
#
loop_
_entity.id
_entity.type
_entity.pdbx_description
1 polymer ?
#
loop_
_entity_poly.entity_id
_entity_poly.type
_entity_poly.pdbx_seq_one_letter_code
_entity_poly.pdbx_strand_id
1 'polypeptide(L)'
;MLKSRSQEELTSSKSSNTFEFTTNLSSISVRNGRNGDDDDYPQQPSSTTTISASPPQSPKPHPNYQQHEILQLNEDSHTWKLKASKRQQNIHQSNKSLQFCFGKLQSYLKTENAFEFRFKIIVAFLFLIICCVVMITRYFHYNLQISRALHDQILIFKSSKTITFLNDRGENLVNLHFGLHIPNDINPINCRSISQEDKICFDWKYRAHLSVKVSRKKFTNSFGHNETITCYDHLWRAYQKYSAIKDCFDMNNGHWFGMGDIYDLQIPLNKMSVEEQPFITSHNHTTILSGSIIDRTWFSSRGVMITVPLDVPLFVSVNSSVDPNRLCLISKKSSPYYMNNQNSYFAHLHYSICLAKSVTTLQNYLFEYNTHQQQTTTEDEKMIQSVTTINQEQEVENFFVDRIIWSTNVNVLPNFTQQNVQSYVDQITNYGFGGIILLDSRWENSIGELRMNENVFSTPKALINILHNKGFKIMLTISPNVDLRSELVENADKYIMLDSYLQTPLMTRCSTNLQKFCALINFTDVENREQFRNKLNQQLLNHSIGLSVDGLYFQSIQSSLLPRYMNYDQNINPDQFVEHLNKVIKSLHTSVGISTSVDSKNFTGYAQLYPRDSSWKGLQSIIPSVLSLGLTGYPLVNTGVVGGKDLFTKIKNDTGYIDKELYLRWLQLVIFTPVVEFAEPPGGNDLDVIKIAKRLLKLRSEHFIPKMKSALIEYQRKGSPIVRPMWWSEKTENEALTINDQFMIGNDIVVAPIIEEGKTERDIYLPHGWWKDEILAQVIRGGKWMRKYQVPLDKVAFFIRNEPTSSSSSSSSSASASSIPLVLVLVFFTAELFPSNFRLPISTTSSSSSSSSSSSNSSSSSKSII
;
A
#
# COMPACT_ATOMS: atom_id res chain seq x y z
N MET A 1 51.36 -26.61 -4.92
CA MET A 1 52.63 -26.93 -5.63
C MET A 1 52.58 -28.37 -6.11
N LEU A 2 53.01 -28.67 -7.35
CA LEU A 2 53.15 -30.01 -7.93
C LEU A 2 51.83 -30.83 -8.06
N LYS A 3 51.53 -31.54 -9.16
CA LYS A 3 52.15 -31.54 -10.49
C LYS A 3 51.12 -32.01 -11.56
N SER A 4 51.43 -31.68 -12.82
CA SER A 4 50.88 -32.19 -14.09
C SER A 4 50.73 -33.73 -14.17
N ARG A 5 50.08 -34.37 -15.17
CA ARG A 5 50.06 -34.08 -16.63
C ARG A 5 49.09 -35.00 -17.43
N SER A 6 48.75 -34.62 -18.68
CA SER A 6 48.39 -35.45 -19.89
C SER A 6 47.40 -36.63 -19.76
N GLN A 7 46.31 -36.74 -20.55
CA GLN A 7 46.12 -36.79 -22.03
C GLN A 7 46.48 -38.15 -22.69
N GLU A 8 45.84 -38.40 -23.85
CA GLU A 8 45.85 -39.59 -24.75
C GLU A 8 44.75 -40.67 -24.48
N GLU A 9 44.11 -41.30 -25.48
CA GLU A 9 43.70 -40.82 -26.83
C GLU A 9 42.51 -41.65 -27.42
N LEU A 10 42.30 -41.61 -28.75
CA LEU A 10 41.11 -41.99 -29.54
C LEU A 10 40.54 -43.43 -29.46
N THR A 11 39.34 -43.58 -30.07
CA THR A 11 38.69 -44.77 -30.70
C THR A 11 37.69 -45.59 -29.86
N SER A 12 36.71 -46.33 -30.44
CA SER A 12 35.81 -46.04 -31.59
C SER A 12 34.64 -47.05 -31.67
N SER A 13 33.52 -46.66 -32.30
CA SER A 13 32.53 -47.52 -32.97
C SER A 13 31.54 -48.44 -32.19
N LYS A 14 30.25 -48.18 -32.44
CA LYS A 14 29.14 -49.10 -32.82
C LYS A 14 28.75 -50.34 -31.98
N SER A 15 27.43 -50.43 -31.76
CA SER A 15 26.55 -51.65 -31.84
C SER A 15 26.75 -52.78 -30.81
N SER A 16 25.75 -53.61 -30.45
CA SER A 16 24.27 -53.60 -30.56
C SER A 16 23.72 -54.83 -29.81
N ASN A 17 22.38 -54.97 -29.69
CA ASN A 17 21.64 -56.21 -29.33
C ASN A 17 21.79 -56.64 -27.84
N THR A 18 20.77 -56.52 -26.98
CA THR A 18 19.50 -57.29 -26.83
C THR A 18 19.65 -58.60 -26.06
N PHE A 19 18.51 -59.23 -25.73
CA PHE A 19 18.31 -60.46 -24.94
C PHE A 19 18.34 -60.28 -23.39
N GLU A 20 17.36 -60.80 -22.62
CA GLU A 20 15.96 -61.15 -22.95
C GLU A 20 15.10 -61.28 -21.66
N PHE A 21 13.84 -61.72 -21.82
CA PHE A 21 12.84 -62.29 -20.87
C PHE A 21 13.23 -62.58 -19.38
N THR A 22 12.29 -62.63 -18.41
CA THR A 22 11.02 -63.42 -18.50
C THR A 22 9.95 -63.09 -17.42
N THR A 23 8.68 -63.19 -17.82
CA THR A 23 7.48 -63.68 -17.07
C THR A 23 6.96 -63.08 -15.74
N ASN A 24 5.66 -62.73 -15.82
CA ASN A 24 4.55 -63.15 -14.95
C ASN A 24 4.32 -62.56 -13.54
N LEU A 25 3.32 -61.66 -13.49
CA LEU A 25 1.99 -61.95 -12.91
C LEU A 25 1.89 -63.07 -11.85
N SER A 26 1.54 -62.70 -10.62
CA SER A 26 0.22 -63.06 -10.04
C SER A 26 -0.04 -62.30 -8.75
N SER A 27 -1.31 -62.21 -8.36
CA SER A 27 -1.80 -61.56 -7.14
C SER A 27 -2.21 -62.58 -6.08
N ILE A 28 -2.12 -62.21 -4.80
CA ILE A 28 -3.11 -62.39 -3.71
C ILE A 28 -2.42 -62.24 -2.33
N SER A 29 -3.17 -61.78 -1.35
CA SER A 29 -2.73 -61.58 0.05
C SER A 29 -3.00 -62.81 0.94
N VAL A 30 -2.25 -62.95 2.04
CA VAL A 30 -2.75 -63.19 3.43
C VAL A 30 -1.62 -63.61 4.42
N ARG A 31 -1.50 -62.82 5.51
CA ARG A 31 -1.02 -63.06 6.91
C ARG A 31 -0.05 -64.21 7.33
N ASN A 32 0.81 -63.82 8.30
CA ASN A 32 1.48 -64.61 9.37
C ASN A 32 2.58 -65.61 8.93
N GLY A 33 3.71 -65.84 9.62
CA GLY A 33 4.35 -65.29 10.84
C GLY A 33 5.89 -65.51 10.73
N ARG A 34 6.75 -65.61 11.76
CA ARG A 34 6.66 -65.67 13.24
C ARG A 34 8.08 -65.40 13.83
N ASN A 35 8.26 -65.58 15.15
CA ASN A 35 9.50 -65.43 15.97
C ASN A 35 9.80 -63.96 16.38
N GLY A 36 10.09 -63.62 17.64
CA GLY A 36 9.95 -64.40 18.88
C GLY A 36 10.50 -63.63 20.11
N ASP A 37 9.71 -63.59 21.19
CA ASP A 37 10.05 -63.74 22.63
C ASP A 37 11.03 -62.70 23.28
N ASP A 38 10.99 -62.30 24.57
CA ASP A 38 10.36 -62.82 25.81
C ASP A 38 9.73 -61.70 26.73
N ASP A 39 8.81 -62.12 27.63
CA ASP A 39 8.52 -61.69 29.04
C ASP A 39 8.30 -60.20 29.51
N ASP A 40 7.43 -59.87 30.50
CA ASP A 40 6.23 -60.54 31.10
C ASP A 40 5.32 -59.48 31.84
N TYR A 41 4.14 -59.89 32.34
CA TYR A 41 3.01 -59.10 32.92
C TYR A 41 2.81 -59.44 34.43
N PRO A 42 1.63 -59.33 35.12
CA PRO A 42 0.33 -58.67 34.87
C PRO A 42 0.04 -57.53 35.90
N GLN A 43 -1.15 -57.06 36.34
CA GLN A 43 -2.59 -57.44 36.39
C GLN A 43 -3.51 -56.17 36.30
N GLN A 44 -4.75 -56.17 36.82
CA GLN A 44 -6.00 -56.44 36.08
C GLN A 44 -7.22 -55.72 36.77
N PRO A 45 -8.56 -56.00 36.56
CA PRO A 45 -9.47 -54.96 36.04
C PRO A 45 -10.83 -54.75 36.79
N SER A 46 -11.70 -53.86 36.25
CA SER A 46 -13.15 -54.06 35.94
C SER A 46 -14.08 -52.82 36.16
N SER A 47 -15.35 -52.95 35.76
CA SER A 47 -16.38 -51.91 35.48
C SER A 47 -17.15 -51.39 36.73
N THR A 48 -18.10 -50.43 36.73
CA THR A 48 -19.29 -50.25 35.84
C THR A 48 -20.07 -48.93 36.10
N THR A 49 -20.92 -48.50 35.13
CA THR A 49 -22.15 -47.65 35.25
C THR A 49 -22.05 -46.11 35.41
N THR A 50 -23.22 -45.44 35.29
CA THR A 50 -23.44 -44.09 34.71
C THR A 50 -24.32 -43.14 35.57
N ILE A 51 -24.41 -41.85 35.13
CA ILE A 51 -25.47 -40.82 35.39
C ILE A 51 -25.20 -39.70 36.44
N SER A 52 -24.99 -38.48 35.90
CA SER A 52 -25.40 -37.09 36.29
C SER A 52 -25.27 -36.45 37.70
N ALA A 53 -25.11 -35.11 37.64
CA ALA A 53 -25.70 -34.05 38.50
C ALA A 53 -24.94 -33.43 39.70
N SER A 54 -24.49 -32.17 39.47
CA SER A 54 -24.50 -31.00 40.39
C SER A 54 -23.56 -30.90 41.63
N PRO A 55 -23.17 -29.66 42.04
CA PRO A 55 -22.32 -29.34 43.21
C PRO A 55 -23.19 -28.86 44.43
N PRO A 56 -22.72 -28.19 45.53
CA PRO A 56 -21.37 -27.67 45.87
C PRO A 56 -20.92 -27.81 47.36
N GLN A 57 -19.84 -27.08 47.74
CA GLN A 57 -19.51 -26.45 49.06
C GLN A 57 -18.28 -26.94 49.90
N SER A 58 -17.44 -25.94 50.20
CA SER A 58 -16.46 -25.70 51.29
C SER A 58 -16.23 -26.69 52.45
N PRO A 59 -15.00 -26.67 53.02
CA PRO A 59 -14.88 -26.15 54.41
C PRO A 59 -13.64 -25.27 54.73
N LYS A 60 -13.54 -24.86 56.01
CA LYS A 60 -12.49 -24.12 56.76
C LYS A 60 -12.40 -24.74 58.19
N PRO A 61 -11.44 -24.42 59.09
CA PRO A 61 -10.00 -24.08 58.92
C PRO A 61 -9.04 -24.62 60.04
N HIS A 62 -7.72 -24.32 59.94
CA HIS A 62 -6.74 -24.08 61.06
C HIS A 62 -6.24 -25.26 61.96
N PRO A 63 -5.14 -25.13 62.77
CA PRO A 63 -4.04 -24.12 62.86
C PRO A 63 -2.58 -24.69 63.04
N ASN A 64 -1.61 -23.82 63.43
CA ASN A 64 -0.29 -24.05 64.11
C ASN A 64 0.96 -24.41 63.27
N TYR A 65 2.25 -24.17 63.66
CA TYR A 65 3.03 -23.17 64.47
C TYR A 65 4.42 -23.81 64.80
N GLN A 66 5.60 -23.19 65.00
CA GLN A 66 6.24 -21.85 64.88
C GLN A 66 7.78 -22.06 64.70
N GLN A 67 8.57 -21.09 64.18
CA GLN A 67 10.00 -20.98 64.54
C GLN A 67 10.64 -19.59 64.29
N HIS A 68 11.86 -19.39 64.84
CA HIS A 68 12.54 -18.11 65.14
C HIS A 68 14.07 -18.25 64.91
N GLU A 69 14.93 -17.27 64.55
CA GLU A 69 14.97 -15.78 64.59
C GLU A 69 16.02 -15.26 65.62
N ILE A 70 17.15 -14.70 65.14
CA ILE A 70 18.26 -14.11 65.93
C ILE A 70 18.78 -12.82 65.23
N LEU A 71 19.38 -11.90 66.00
CA LEU A 71 19.66 -10.49 65.69
C LEU A 71 21.15 -10.08 65.82
N GLN A 72 21.42 -8.78 65.60
CA GLN A 72 22.59 -7.92 65.96
C GLN A 72 23.52 -7.53 64.79
N LEU A 73 23.97 -6.27 64.59
CA LEU A 73 23.59 -4.90 65.08
C LEU A 73 24.32 -3.87 64.13
N ASN A 74 24.17 -2.53 64.12
CA ASN A 74 23.35 -1.58 64.89
C ASN A 74 22.61 -0.54 63.96
N GLU A 75 23.00 0.72 63.65
CA GLU A 75 24.11 1.61 64.08
C GLU A 75 23.74 3.13 63.90
N ASP A 76 24.55 4.01 64.49
CA ASP A 76 24.38 5.47 64.70
C ASP A 76 24.66 6.40 63.49
N SER A 77 24.27 7.69 63.43
CA SER A 77 23.16 8.46 64.07
C SER A 77 23.00 9.87 63.41
N HIS A 78 21.91 10.58 63.76
CA HIS A 78 21.49 11.93 63.27
C HIS A 78 21.09 12.01 61.76
N THR A 79 20.08 12.77 61.31
CA THR A 79 19.29 13.85 61.94
C THR A 79 17.81 13.85 61.46
N TRP A 80 16.90 14.53 62.18
CA TRP A 80 15.50 14.87 61.80
C TRP A 80 14.43 13.75 61.73
N LYS A 81 13.78 13.47 62.87
CA LYS A 81 12.43 12.86 62.93
C LYS A 81 11.34 13.94 62.96
N LEU A 82 10.30 13.84 62.12
CA LEU A 82 9.11 14.71 62.23
C LEU A 82 7.75 13.97 62.02
N LYS A 83 7.33 13.28 63.09
CA LYS A 83 5.94 12.97 63.52
C LYS A 83 4.83 12.88 62.45
N ALA A 84 4.52 11.66 62.01
CA ALA A 84 3.28 11.33 61.30
C ALA A 84 2.23 10.64 62.23
N SER A 85 1.66 11.37 63.19
CA SER A 85 0.65 10.82 64.12
C SER A 85 -0.41 11.84 64.62
N LYS A 86 -0.90 12.73 63.73
CA LYS A 86 -2.05 13.61 64.00
C LYS A 86 -3.01 13.69 62.80
N ARG A 87 -3.95 12.75 62.67
CA ARG A 87 -5.05 12.89 61.68
C ARG A 87 -6.44 12.31 62.04
N GLN A 88 -6.60 11.61 63.17
CA GLN A 88 -7.92 11.07 63.59
C GLN A 88 -8.53 11.69 64.87
N GLN A 89 -7.80 12.52 65.63
CA GLN A 89 -8.35 13.19 66.83
C GLN A 89 -8.95 14.59 66.57
N ASN A 90 -8.63 15.26 65.46
CA ASN A 90 -9.03 16.66 65.23
C ASN A 90 -10.53 16.86 64.90
N ILE A 91 -11.25 15.80 64.52
CA ILE A 91 -12.65 15.88 64.08
C ILE A 91 -13.63 16.17 65.24
N HIS A 92 -13.21 15.98 66.50
CA HIS A 92 -14.06 16.24 67.68
C HIS A 92 -13.73 17.53 68.47
N GLN A 93 -12.65 18.24 68.15
CA GLN A 93 -12.39 19.58 68.72
C GLN A 93 -12.91 20.72 67.83
N SER A 94 -12.99 20.53 66.51
CA SER A 94 -13.41 21.59 65.57
C SER A 94 -14.84 22.10 65.77
N ASN A 95 -15.75 21.30 66.32
CA ASN A 95 -17.17 21.69 66.45
C ASN A 95 -17.42 22.60 67.68
N LYS A 96 -16.59 22.54 68.72
CA LYS A 96 -16.78 23.37 69.93
C LYS A 96 -16.31 24.82 69.73
N SER A 97 -15.29 25.06 68.92
CA SER A 97 -14.85 26.43 68.57
C SER A 97 -15.85 27.14 67.66
N LEU A 98 -16.43 26.44 66.68
CA LEU A 98 -17.47 26.98 65.80
C LEU A 98 -18.73 27.40 66.57
N GLN A 99 -19.21 26.57 67.52
CA GLN A 99 -20.34 26.95 68.39
C GLN A 99 -20.03 28.20 69.24
N PHE A 100 -18.80 28.33 69.76
CA PHE A 100 -18.39 29.52 70.51
C PHE A 100 -18.32 30.80 69.65
N CYS A 101 -17.92 30.70 68.38
CA CYS A 101 -17.97 31.83 67.44
C CYS A 101 -19.42 32.26 67.14
N PHE A 102 -20.31 31.31 66.84
CA PHE A 102 -21.72 31.63 66.57
C PHE A 102 -22.43 32.27 67.78
N GLY A 103 -22.17 31.78 68.99
CA GLY A 103 -22.71 32.38 70.22
C GLY A 103 -22.26 33.84 70.43
N LYS A 104 -20.96 34.14 70.19
CA LYS A 104 -20.48 35.54 70.25
C LYS A 104 -21.10 36.41 69.16
N LEU A 105 -21.30 35.88 67.94
CA LEU A 105 -21.94 36.62 66.85
C LEU A 105 -23.40 37.02 67.18
N GLN A 106 -24.16 36.13 67.83
CA GLN A 106 -25.51 36.45 68.31
C GLN A 106 -25.52 37.55 69.38
N SER A 107 -24.54 37.59 70.28
CA SER A 107 -24.47 38.62 71.33
C SER A 107 -24.20 40.04 70.79
N TYR A 108 -23.53 40.17 69.65
CA TYR A 108 -23.23 41.46 69.01
C TYR A 108 -24.36 42.05 68.15
N LEU A 109 -25.45 41.29 67.91
CA LEU A 109 -26.58 41.73 67.08
C LEU A 109 -27.65 42.54 67.86
N LYS A 110 -27.35 42.97 69.09
CA LYS A 110 -28.34 43.53 70.03
C LYS A 110 -28.02 44.94 70.56
N THR A 111 -27.21 45.71 69.83
CA THR A 111 -26.94 47.13 70.09
C THR A 111 -27.23 48.00 68.85
N GLU A 112 -27.40 49.30 69.07
CA GLU A 112 -27.91 50.26 68.08
C GLU A 112 -26.87 50.63 67.01
N ASN A 113 -26.60 49.72 66.08
CA ASN A 113 -26.08 50.03 64.73
C ASN A 113 -26.26 48.87 63.72
N ALA A 114 -27.35 48.09 63.87
CA ALA A 114 -27.58 46.86 63.11
C ALA A 114 -27.70 47.07 61.58
N PHE A 115 -28.03 48.27 61.10
CA PHE A 115 -28.15 48.56 59.66
C PHE A 115 -26.78 48.59 58.96
N GLU A 116 -25.82 49.35 59.49
CA GLU A 116 -24.44 49.40 58.96
C GLU A 116 -23.80 48.01 58.88
N PHE A 117 -23.93 47.21 59.93
CA PHE A 117 -23.30 45.89 59.99
C PHE A 117 -23.91 44.91 58.98
N ARG A 118 -25.24 44.94 58.80
CA ARG A 118 -25.93 44.18 57.76
C ARG A 118 -25.53 44.63 56.36
N PHE A 119 -25.44 45.94 56.12
CA PHE A 119 -24.98 46.48 54.83
C PHE A 119 -23.55 46.03 54.50
N LYS A 120 -22.63 46.13 55.46
CA LYS A 120 -21.22 45.71 55.30
C LYS A 120 -21.10 44.19 55.03
N ILE A 121 -21.94 43.35 55.66
CA ILE A 121 -22.02 41.92 55.35
C ILE A 121 -22.55 41.66 53.93
N ILE A 122 -23.62 42.36 53.51
CA ILE A 122 -24.20 42.20 52.16
C ILE A 122 -23.19 42.59 51.09
N VAL A 123 -22.48 43.73 51.26
CA VAL A 123 -21.43 44.18 50.33
C VAL A 123 -20.26 43.18 50.28
N ALA A 124 -19.83 42.64 51.42
CA ALA A 124 -18.78 41.62 51.45
C ALA A 124 -19.20 40.31 50.74
N PHE A 125 -20.45 39.88 50.91
CA PHE A 125 -20.99 38.69 50.23
C PHE A 125 -21.13 38.91 48.71
N LEU A 126 -21.57 40.09 48.30
CA LEU A 126 -21.70 40.48 46.88
C LEU A 126 -20.31 40.59 46.22
N PHE A 127 -19.30 41.14 46.91
CA PHE A 127 -17.91 41.11 46.46
C PHE A 127 -17.38 39.68 46.31
N LEU A 128 -17.68 38.78 47.25
CA LEU A 128 -17.27 37.37 47.17
C LEU A 128 -17.94 36.66 45.97
N ILE A 129 -19.22 36.92 45.71
CA ILE A 129 -19.91 36.47 44.50
C ILE A 129 -19.21 37.00 43.24
N ILE A 130 -18.88 38.29 43.17
CA ILE A 130 -18.15 38.86 42.02
C ILE A 130 -16.79 38.18 41.83
N CYS A 131 -16.03 37.95 42.91
CA CYS A 131 -14.77 37.21 42.84
C CYS A 131 -14.95 35.77 42.33
N CYS A 132 -15.98 35.05 42.80
CA CYS A 132 -16.32 33.72 42.31
C CYS A 132 -16.70 33.74 40.83
N VAL A 133 -17.55 34.68 40.39
CA VAL A 133 -17.93 34.85 38.98
C VAL A 133 -16.70 35.17 38.13
N VAL A 134 -15.87 36.14 38.51
CA VAL A 134 -14.65 36.49 37.77
C VAL A 134 -13.67 35.32 37.69
N MET A 135 -13.52 34.53 38.76
CA MET A 135 -12.69 33.32 38.74
C MET A 135 -13.26 32.22 37.83
N ILE A 136 -14.58 32.01 37.85
CA ILE A 136 -15.29 31.03 37.00
C ILE A 136 -15.21 31.48 35.52
N THR A 137 -15.54 32.74 35.22
CA THR A 137 -15.43 33.31 33.87
C THR A 137 -13.99 33.30 33.37
N ARG A 138 -12.99 33.60 34.20
CA ARG A 138 -11.57 33.49 33.82
C ARG A 138 -11.14 32.05 33.59
N TYR A 139 -11.62 31.09 34.38
CA TYR A 139 -11.37 29.66 34.18
C TYR A 139 -11.98 29.15 32.87
N PHE A 140 -13.25 29.46 32.61
CA PHE A 140 -13.90 29.14 31.33
C PHE A 140 -13.24 29.86 30.15
N HIS A 141 -12.88 31.14 30.28
CA HIS A 141 -12.17 31.89 29.23
C HIS A 141 -10.78 31.31 28.94
N TYR A 142 -10.03 30.88 29.96
CA TYR A 142 -8.75 30.21 29.80
C TYR A 142 -8.88 28.87 29.07
N ASN A 143 -9.86 28.05 29.46
CA ASN A 143 -10.16 26.78 28.79
C ASN A 143 -10.67 27.01 27.34
N LEU A 144 -11.49 28.03 27.11
CA LEU A 144 -11.95 28.44 25.77
C LEU A 144 -10.81 29.01 24.92
N GLN A 145 -9.83 29.70 25.50
CA GLN A 145 -8.63 30.15 24.77
C GLN A 145 -7.72 28.99 24.41
N ILE A 146 -7.54 27.99 25.29
CA ILE A 146 -6.85 26.74 24.92
C ILE A 146 -7.59 26.04 23.77
N SER A 147 -8.93 26.00 23.81
CA SER A 147 -9.78 25.43 22.75
C SER A 147 -9.81 26.25 21.45
N ARG A 148 -9.37 27.53 21.46
CA ARG A 148 -9.29 28.41 20.26
C ARG A 148 -7.89 28.55 19.71
N ALA A 149 -6.86 28.39 20.55
CA ALA A 149 -5.47 28.35 20.12
C ALA A 149 -5.14 27.03 19.41
N LEU A 150 -5.79 25.93 19.80
CA LEU A 150 -5.58 24.60 19.21
C LEU A 150 -6.76 24.15 18.34
N HIS A 151 -6.79 24.70 17.11
CA HIS A 151 -7.41 24.12 15.91
C HIS A 151 -8.92 23.79 15.96
N ASP A 152 -9.70 24.52 15.16
CA ASP A 152 -11.17 24.37 14.98
C ASP A 152 -11.65 23.00 14.45
N GLN A 153 -10.75 22.04 14.24
CA GLN A 153 -10.98 20.73 13.65
C GLN A 153 -10.69 19.55 14.60
N ILE A 154 -10.37 19.76 15.88
CA ILE A 154 -10.09 18.64 16.83
C ILE A 154 -10.76 18.83 18.20
N LEU A 155 -11.32 17.74 18.74
CA LEU A 155 -11.73 17.61 20.14
C LEU A 155 -10.88 16.52 20.84
N ILE A 156 -10.35 16.80 22.04
CA ILE A 156 -9.48 15.87 22.79
C ILE A 156 -10.08 15.53 24.15
N PHE A 157 -10.49 14.27 24.32
CA PHE A 157 -11.06 13.71 25.54
C PHE A 157 -9.99 12.92 26.30
N LYS A 158 -9.28 13.60 27.21
CA LYS A 158 -8.13 13.01 27.94
C LYS A 158 -8.51 11.84 28.86
N SER A 159 -9.72 11.85 29.42
CA SER A 159 -10.22 10.82 30.34
C SER A 159 -10.63 9.52 29.63
N SER A 160 -11.15 9.61 28.40
CA SER A 160 -11.48 8.44 27.57
C SER A 160 -10.36 8.02 26.62
N LYS A 161 -9.24 8.76 26.61
CA LYS A 161 -8.14 8.62 25.64
C LYS A 161 -8.63 8.68 24.18
N THR A 162 -9.52 9.62 23.87
CA THR A 162 -10.11 9.77 22.52
C THR A 162 -9.77 11.13 21.91
N ILE A 163 -9.35 11.15 20.64
CA ILE A 163 -9.26 12.35 19.79
C ILE A 163 -10.33 12.20 18.70
N THR A 164 -11.21 13.18 18.57
CA THR A 164 -12.18 13.25 17.48
C THR A 164 -11.75 14.33 16.50
N PHE A 165 -11.58 13.95 15.23
CA PHE A 165 -11.25 14.86 14.14
C PHE A 165 -12.53 15.32 13.44
N LEU A 166 -12.63 16.62 13.17
CA LEU A 166 -13.81 17.28 12.61
C LEU A 166 -13.50 17.90 11.24
N ASN A 167 -14.55 17.99 10.42
CA ASN A 167 -14.55 18.73 9.15
C ASN A 167 -14.67 20.25 9.41
N ASP A 168 -14.50 21.08 8.37
CA ASP A 168 -14.75 22.54 8.38
C ASP A 168 -16.18 22.92 8.87
N ARG A 169 -17.10 21.95 8.90
CA ARG A 169 -18.50 22.09 9.34
C ARG A 169 -18.75 21.62 10.79
N GLY A 170 -17.75 21.12 11.49
CA GLY A 170 -17.90 20.46 12.79
C GLY A 170 -18.44 19.02 12.73
N GLU A 171 -18.59 18.44 11.54
CA GLU A 171 -18.98 17.03 11.32
C GLU A 171 -17.83 16.09 11.74
N ASN A 172 -18.12 15.00 12.46
CA ASN A 172 -17.12 13.99 12.87
C ASN A 172 -16.62 13.17 11.67
N LEU A 173 -15.31 13.22 11.40
CA LEU A 173 -14.64 12.45 10.34
C LEU A 173 -14.17 11.08 10.84
N VAL A 174 -13.46 11.05 11.97
CA VAL A 174 -12.92 9.84 12.60
C VAL A 174 -12.64 10.06 14.09
N ASN A 175 -12.82 9.01 14.90
CA ASN A 175 -12.32 8.95 16.27
C ASN A 175 -11.03 8.10 16.32
N LEU A 176 -10.04 8.59 17.04
CA LEU A 176 -8.79 7.91 17.40
C LEU A 176 -8.79 7.62 18.91
N HIS A 177 -8.68 6.36 19.28
CA HIS A 177 -8.44 5.92 20.66
C HIS A 177 -6.94 5.65 20.83
N PHE A 178 -6.27 6.43 21.66
CA PHE A 178 -4.80 6.52 21.69
C PHE A 178 -4.18 5.94 22.96
N GLY A 179 -3.02 5.29 22.83
CA GLY A 179 -2.27 4.72 23.97
C GLY A 179 -3.02 3.62 24.71
N LEU A 180 -3.72 2.74 23.98
CA LEU A 180 -4.58 1.69 24.57
C LEU A 180 -3.82 0.64 25.40
N HIS A 181 -2.54 0.40 25.10
CA HIS A 181 -1.66 -0.44 25.92
C HIS A 181 -1.10 0.26 27.18
N ILE A 182 -1.35 1.56 27.37
CA ILE A 182 -1.01 2.27 28.61
C ILE A 182 -2.17 2.06 29.60
N PRO A 183 -1.93 1.66 30.86
CA PRO A 183 -2.98 1.52 31.87
C PRO A 183 -3.86 2.77 32.04
N ASN A 184 -5.10 2.59 32.49
CA ASN A 184 -6.04 3.70 32.69
C ASN A 184 -5.79 4.49 33.99
N ASP A 185 -5.03 3.92 34.93
CA ASP A 185 -4.68 4.56 36.21
C ASP A 185 -3.68 5.73 36.05
N ILE A 186 -3.03 5.84 34.89
CA ILE A 186 -2.02 6.86 34.59
C ILE A 186 -2.62 7.90 33.63
N ASN A 187 -3.02 9.04 34.18
CA ASN A 187 -3.48 10.18 33.40
C ASN A 187 -2.32 10.90 32.69
N PRO A 188 -2.50 11.37 31.44
CA PRO A 188 -1.48 12.16 30.73
C PRO A 188 -1.27 13.53 31.37
N ILE A 189 -0.01 13.94 31.49
CA ILE A 189 0.39 15.28 31.91
C ILE A 189 0.66 16.12 30.66
N ASN A 190 0.16 17.36 30.62
CA ASN A 190 0.55 18.32 29.57
C ASN A 190 2.04 18.68 29.72
N CYS A 191 2.82 18.52 28.65
CA CYS A 191 4.20 18.98 28.63
C CYS A 191 4.28 20.51 28.82
N ARG A 192 5.27 21.00 29.57
CA ARG A 192 5.59 22.44 29.61
C ARG A 192 6.32 22.85 28.33
N SER A 193 5.58 23.20 27.28
CA SER A 193 6.19 23.81 26.10
C SER A 193 6.71 25.21 26.43
N ILE A 194 7.96 25.49 26.07
CA ILE A 194 8.62 26.79 26.25
C ILE A 194 8.61 27.60 24.93
N SER A 195 8.25 27.00 23.80
CA SER A 195 8.15 27.71 22.52
C SER A 195 7.21 27.03 21.49
N GLN A 196 6.60 27.89 20.65
CA GLN A 196 5.75 27.59 19.49
C GLN A 196 4.35 27.02 19.80
N GLU A 197 3.37 27.47 18.99
CA GLU A 197 1.93 27.38 19.27
C GLU A 197 1.27 26.12 18.67
N ASP A 198 1.90 25.48 17.67
CA ASP A 198 1.35 24.35 16.88
C ASP A 198 1.73 22.93 17.38
N LYS A 199 1.90 22.74 18.69
CA LYS A 199 2.35 21.45 19.28
C LYS A 199 1.48 21.00 20.45
N ILE A 200 0.78 19.88 20.28
CA ILE A 200 0.09 19.16 21.36
C ILE A 200 1.09 18.17 21.95
N CYS A 201 1.15 18.04 23.29
CA CYS A 201 2.13 17.17 23.94
C CYS A 201 1.58 16.56 25.24
N PHE A 202 1.64 15.24 25.34
CA PHE A 202 1.19 14.44 26.47
C PHE A 202 2.30 13.50 26.95
N ASP A 203 2.58 13.53 28.25
CA ASP A 203 3.56 12.67 28.91
C ASP A 203 2.88 11.75 29.94
N TRP A 204 3.04 10.44 29.77
CA TRP A 204 2.72 9.43 30.76
C TRP A 204 4.01 9.05 31.47
N LYS A 205 4.20 9.66 32.64
CA LYS A 205 5.42 9.58 33.47
C LYS A 205 6.05 8.17 33.48
N TYR A 206 7.25 8.06 32.90
CA TYR A 206 8.04 6.81 32.77
C TYR A 206 7.41 5.68 31.94
N ARG A 207 6.36 5.92 31.16
CA ARG A 207 5.73 4.95 30.24
C ARG A 207 5.93 5.35 28.78
N ALA A 208 5.37 6.49 28.37
CA ALA A 208 5.40 6.95 26.99
C ALA A 208 5.16 8.46 26.87
N HIS A 209 5.62 9.04 25.77
CA HIS A 209 5.45 10.44 25.41
C HIS A 209 4.84 10.53 24.01
N LEU A 210 3.77 11.31 23.86
CA LEU A 210 3.15 11.66 22.58
C LEU A 210 3.37 13.15 22.31
N SER A 211 4.03 13.45 21.19
CA SER A 211 4.06 14.79 20.61
C SER A 211 3.30 14.78 19.29
N VAL A 212 2.29 15.65 19.14
CA VAL A 212 1.59 15.87 17.85
C VAL A 212 1.94 17.26 17.36
N LYS A 213 2.61 17.31 16.21
CA LYS A 213 2.92 18.55 15.48
C LYS A 213 1.84 18.77 14.43
N VAL A 214 1.31 19.98 14.32
CA VAL A 214 0.37 20.32 13.24
C VAL A 214 1.10 21.01 12.09
N SER A 215 0.66 20.75 10.86
CA SER A 215 1.03 21.53 9.69
C SER A 215 -0.19 21.81 8.82
N ARG A 216 -0.36 23.07 8.42
CA ARG A 216 -1.40 23.51 7.47
C ARG A 216 -0.73 23.79 6.13
N LYS A 217 -0.97 22.95 5.14
CA LYS A 217 -0.47 23.15 3.77
C LYS A 217 -1.59 23.71 2.90
N LYS A 218 -1.28 24.73 2.11
CA LYS A 218 -2.13 25.20 1.02
C LYS A 218 -1.53 24.66 -0.27
N PHE A 219 -2.34 24.08 -1.15
CA PHE A 219 -1.91 23.63 -2.46
C PHE A 219 -2.93 24.05 -3.52
N THR A 220 -2.46 24.33 -4.73
CA THR A 220 -3.33 24.58 -5.88
C THR A 220 -3.73 23.24 -6.48
N ASN A 221 -5.02 22.91 -6.43
CA ASN A 221 -5.52 21.71 -7.08
C ASN A 221 -5.36 21.81 -8.61
N SER A 222 -5.57 20.69 -9.32
CA SER A 222 -5.41 20.59 -10.78
C SER A 222 -6.40 21.40 -11.63
N PHE A 223 -7.28 22.19 -10.98
CA PHE A 223 -8.23 23.13 -11.56
C PHE A 223 -7.93 24.60 -11.18
N GLY A 224 -6.83 24.86 -10.47
CA GLY A 224 -6.42 26.21 -10.05
C GLY A 224 -7.11 26.72 -8.78
N HIS A 225 -7.85 25.88 -8.05
CA HIS A 225 -8.44 26.25 -6.77
C HIS A 225 -7.48 25.97 -5.62
N ASN A 226 -7.33 26.94 -4.71
CA ASN A 226 -6.56 26.78 -3.48
C ASN A 226 -7.32 25.86 -2.50
N GLU A 227 -6.82 24.64 -2.31
CA GLU A 227 -7.28 23.71 -1.29
C GLU A 227 -6.33 23.71 -0.09
N THR A 228 -6.85 23.40 1.09
CA THR A 228 -6.12 23.46 2.36
C THR A 228 -6.19 22.11 3.06
N ILE A 229 -5.03 21.55 3.37
CA ILE A 229 -4.89 20.25 4.05
C ILE A 229 -4.24 20.48 5.41
N THR A 230 -4.88 19.94 6.44
CA THR A 230 -4.40 19.90 7.82
C THR A 230 -3.82 18.53 8.11
N CYS A 231 -2.50 18.46 8.28
CA CYS A 231 -1.78 17.23 8.64
C CYS A 231 -1.29 17.30 10.10
N TYR A 232 -1.50 16.21 10.82
CA TYR A 232 -1.19 16.03 12.23
C TYR A 232 -0.16 14.90 12.37
N ASP A 233 1.10 15.26 12.55
CA ASP A 233 2.23 14.34 12.67
C ASP A 233 2.31 13.84 14.13
N HIS A 234 1.86 12.61 14.39
CA HIS A 234 1.84 11.99 15.71
C HIS A 234 3.12 11.18 15.92
N LEU A 235 3.93 11.60 16.88
CA LEU A 235 5.17 10.91 17.27
C LEU A 235 5.07 10.43 18.72
N TRP A 236 4.90 9.13 18.87
CA TRP A 236 5.02 8.41 20.14
C TRP A 236 6.44 7.90 20.39
N ARG A 237 6.88 7.97 21.64
CA ARG A 237 8.11 7.34 22.14
C ARG A 237 7.84 6.63 23.45
N ALA A 238 8.14 5.33 23.53
CA ALA A 238 8.15 4.60 24.80
C ALA A 238 9.37 5.00 25.66
N TYR A 239 9.22 4.88 26.98
CA TYR A 239 10.30 5.00 27.96
C TYR A 239 10.68 3.66 28.61
N GLN A 240 10.03 2.56 28.23
CA GLN A 240 10.29 1.23 28.78
C GLN A 240 10.71 0.25 27.70
N LYS A 241 11.64 -0.65 28.03
CA LYS A 241 11.96 -1.79 27.16
C LYS A 241 10.72 -2.70 27.12
N TYR A 242 10.35 -3.14 25.91
CA TYR A 242 9.22 -4.04 25.62
C TYR A 242 7.79 -3.50 25.80
N SER A 243 7.57 -2.23 26.18
CA SER A 243 6.21 -1.66 26.15
C SER A 243 5.75 -1.43 24.70
N ALA A 244 4.68 -2.11 24.29
CA ALA A 244 4.03 -1.87 23.00
C ALA A 244 3.17 -0.59 23.04
N ILE A 245 3.08 0.12 21.93
CA ILE A 245 2.20 1.29 21.74
C ILE A 245 1.11 0.89 20.74
N LYS A 246 -0.16 1.21 21.05
CA LYS A 246 -1.33 0.84 20.24
C LYS A 246 -2.32 2.00 20.20
N ASP A 247 -2.62 2.43 18.98
CA ASP A 247 -3.61 3.44 18.64
C ASP A 247 -4.63 2.84 17.66
N CYS A 248 -5.91 3.11 17.83
CA CYS A 248 -6.98 2.54 17.01
C CYS A 248 -7.97 3.61 16.49
N PHE A 249 -8.36 3.47 15.23
CA PHE A 249 -9.30 4.34 14.53
C PHE A 249 -10.65 3.64 14.38
N ASP A 250 -11.74 4.29 14.81
CA ASP A 250 -13.10 3.75 14.65
C ASP A 250 -13.51 3.82 13.16
N MET A 251 -13.83 2.67 12.56
CA MET A 251 -14.20 2.57 11.14
C MET A 251 -15.70 2.84 10.87
N ASN A 252 -16.53 2.98 11.91
CA ASN A 252 -17.99 3.09 11.78
C ASN A 252 -18.47 4.29 10.91
N ASN A 253 -17.68 5.38 10.83
CA ASN A 253 -18.11 6.63 10.19
C ASN A 253 -17.82 6.72 8.67
N GLY A 254 -17.14 5.73 8.09
CA GLY A 254 -16.74 5.77 6.67
C GLY A 254 -16.14 4.46 6.16
N HIS A 255 -16.00 4.36 4.84
CA HIS A 255 -15.44 3.20 4.15
C HIS A 255 -13.94 3.39 3.95
N TRP A 256 -13.13 2.37 4.27
CA TRP A 256 -11.67 2.44 4.27
C TRP A 256 -11.04 1.69 3.09
N PHE A 257 -9.92 2.20 2.59
CA PHE A 257 -9.19 1.74 1.41
C PHE A 257 -7.67 1.89 1.62
N GLY A 258 -6.84 1.20 0.81
CA GLY A 258 -5.38 1.30 0.81
C GLY A 258 -4.70 -0.05 1.07
N MET A 259 -3.53 -0.03 1.72
CA MET A 259 -2.67 -1.19 2.06
C MET A 259 -1.83 -1.78 0.91
N GLY A 260 -2.13 -1.48 -0.36
CA GLY A 260 -1.41 -2.04 -1.52
C GLY A 260 -2.01 -3.37 -2.01
N ASP A 261 -1.20 -4.25 -2.60
CA ASP A 261 -1.60 -5.59 -3.00
C ASP A 261 -1.49 -6.58 -1.84
N ILE A 262 -2.63 -7.04 -1.33
CA ILE A 262 -2.75 -8.14 -0.37
C ILE A 262 -3.52 -9.27 -1.05
N TYR A 263 -3.10 -10.53 -0.82
CA TYR A 263 -3.59 -11.70 -1.54
C TYR A 263 -5.13 -11.85 -1.56
N ASP A 264 -5.75 -11.59 -0.41
CA ASP A 264 -7.19 -11.72 -0.16
C ASP A 264 -7.80 -10.37 0.24
N LEU A 265 -7.36 -9.29 -0.41
CA LEU A 265 -7.80 -7.93 -0.11
C LEU A 265 -9.31 -7.76 -0.38
N GLN A 266 -10.05 -7.36 0.66
CA GLN A 266 -11.45 -6.98 0.53
C GLN A 266 -11.60 -5.47 0.61
N ILE A 267 -12.35 -4.90 -0.34
CA ILE A 267 -12.68 -3.48 -0.39
C ILE A 267 -14.20 -3.29 -0.19
N PRO A 268 -14.63 -2.29 0.60
CA PRO A 268 -13.83 -1.54 1.58
C PRO A 268 -13.32 -2.42 2.72
N LEU A 269 -12.22 -2.00 3.35
CA LEU A 269 -11.51 -2.73 4.42
C LEU A 269 -12.40 -3.05 5.63
N ASN A 270 -13.51 -2.32 5.81
CA ASN A 270 -14.55 -2.57 6.81
C ASN A 270 -15.14 -4.00 6.72
N LYS A 271 -15.08 -4.66 5.55
CA LYS A 271 -15.52 -6.07 5.35
C LYS A 271 -14.48 -7.09 5.85
N MET A 272 -13.21 -6.68 5.97
CA MET A 272 -12.09 -7.55 6.29
C MET A 272 -12.02 -7.82 7.81
N SER A 273 -11.47 -8.97 8.21
CA SER A 273 -11.16 -9.29 9.61
C SER A 273 -9.74 -9.83 9.71
N VAL A 274 -8.91 -9.15 10.49
CA VAL A 274 -7.46 -9.34 10.57
C VAL A 274 -6.99 -9.14 12.00
N GLU A 275 -6.53 -10.23 12.62
CA GLU A 275 -5.82 -10.20 13.90
C GLU A 275 -4.42 -9.58 13.76
N GLU A 276 -3.82 -9.17 14.90
CA GLU A 276 -2.56 -8.41 14.95
C GLU A 276 -1.39 -9.11 14.21
N GLN A 277 -1.10 -8.64 12.99
CA GLN A 277 -0.08 -9.20 12.09
C GLN A 277 0.97 -8.15 11.70
N PRO A 278 2.25 -8.54 11.48
CA PRO A 278 3.30 -7.62 11.05
C PRO A 278 3.04 -7.14 9.62
N PHE A 279 3.25 -5.84 9.37
CA PHE A 279 2.99 -5.25 8.07
C PHE A 279 4.29 -5.09 7.27
N ILE A 280 4.77 -6.24 6.76
CA ILE A 280 5.96 -6.39 5.92
C ILE A 280 5.66 -7.20 4.65
N THR A 281 6.48 -7.00 3.62
CA THR A 281 6.36 -7.77 2.36
C THR A 281 6.51 -9.27 2.60
N SER A 282 5.57 -10.05 2.08
CA SER A 282 5.53 -11.49 2.33
C SER A 282 4.74 -12.31 1.29
N HIS A 283 5.10 -13.60 1.17
CA HIS A 283 4.51 -14.57 0.24
C HIS A 283 4.00 -15.81 0.98
N ASN A 284 3.40 -15.62 2.16
CA ASN A 284 2.99 -16.69 3.05
C ASN A 284 1.45 -16.77 3.14
N HIS A 285 0.87 -17.79 2.51
CA HIS A 285 -0.58 -18.03 2.50
C HIS A 285 -1.21 -18.25 3.90
N THR A 286 -0.42 -18.45 4.97
CA THR A 286 -0.94 -18.54 6.35
C THR A 286 -1.10 -17.18 7.06
N THR A 287 -0.58 -16.09 6.47
CA THR A 287 -0.77 -14.72 6.95
C THR A 287 -1.74 -13.98 6.04
N ILE A 288 -2.72 -13.28 6.62
CA ILE A 288 -3.78 -12.58 5.87
C ILE A 288 -3.20 -11.31 5.24
N LEU A 289 -2.32 -10.60 5.95
CA LEU A 289 -1.58 -9.43 5.43
C LEU A 289 -0.39 -9.82 4.52
N SER A 290 -0.50 -10.92 3.75
CA SER A 290 0.52 -11.31 2.79
C SER A 290 0.36 -10.56 1.47
N GLY A 291 1.44 -9.92 1.03
CA GLY A 291 1.45 -9.08 -0.18
C GLY A 291 2.86 -8.82 -0.70
N SER A 292 3.00 -8.66 -2.02
CA SER A 292 4.27 -8.28 -2.66
C SER A 292 4.52 -6.77 -2.60
N ILE A 293 3.46 -5.98 -2.79
CA ILE A 293 3.56 -4.53 -2.91
C ILE A 293 2.71 -3.92 -1.80
N ILE A 294 3.36 -3.49 -0.72
CA ILE A 294 2.69 -3.01 0.48
C ILE A 294 2.92 -1.50 0.59
N ASP A 295 1.82 -0.75 0.68
CA ASP A 295 1.88 0.69 0.93
C ASP A 295 1.27 0.98 2.30
N ARG A 296 1.99 1.73 3.13
CA ARG A 296 1.62 2.08 4.51
C ARG A 296 0.70 3.30 4.58
N THR A 297 -0.26 3.34 3.65
CA THR A 297 -1.25 4.40 3.49
C THR A 297 -2.66 3.85 3.53
N TRP A 298 -3.52 4.49 4.33
CA TRP A 298 -4.95 4.22 4.43
C TRP A 298 -5.75 5.47 4.12
N PHE A 299 -6.87 5.31 3.42
CA PHE A 299 -7.82 6.38 3.08
C PHE A 299 -9.21 6.03 3.61
N SER A 300 -9.90 7.00 4.20
CA SER A 300 -11.32 6.91 4.57
C SER A 300 -12.17 7.78 3.65
N SER A 301 -13.32 7.27 3.21
CA SER A 301 -14.29 7.95 2.34
C SER A 301 -14.73 9.33 2.84
N ARG A 302 -14.58 9.60 4.14
CA ARG A 302 -14.85 10.89 4.77
C ARG A 302 -13.80 11.98 4.51
N GLY A 303 -12.69 11.67 3.84
CA GLY A 303 -11.60 12.62 3.60
C GLY A 303 -10.54 12.63 4.71
N VAL A 304 -10.16 11.43 5.17
CA VAL A 304 -9.01 11.21 6.07
C VAL A 304 -7.99 10.33 5.37
N MET A 305 -6.71 10.68 5.45
CA MET A 305 -5.58 9.85 5.05
C MET A 305 -4.68 9.61 6.26
N ILE A 306 -4.20 8.37 6.44
CA ILE A 306 -3.22 7.99 7.46
C ILE A 306 -2.00 7.42 6.74
N THR A 307 -0.80 7.92 7.02
CA THR A 307 0.47 7.42 6.48
C THR A 307 1.43 7.02 7.61
N VAL A 308 2.06 5.85 7.49
CA VAL A 308 3.07 5.35 8.44
C VAL A 308 4.40 5.15 7.72
N PRO A 309 5.51 5.80 8.13
CA PRO A 309 6.81 5.62 7.50
C PRO A 309 7.44 4.23 7.75
N LEU A 310 8.52 3.94 7.01
CA LEU A 310 9.16 2.61 7.00
C LEU A 310 10.08 2.34 8.19
N ASP A 311 10.46 3.35 8.97
CA ASP A 311 11.24 3.25 10.22
C ASP A 311 10.45 2.63 11.40
N VAL A 312 9.11 2.64 11.31
CA VAL A 312 8.22 2.09 12.33
C VAL A 312 8.15 0.55 12.23
N PRO A 313 8.33 -0.20 13.34
CA PRO A 313 8.11 -1.65 13.40
C PRO A 313 6.61 -1.96 13.53
N LEU A 314 5.89 -1.81 12.42
CA LEU A 314 4.43 -1.76 12.40
C LEU A 314 3.74 -3.13 12.38
N PHE A 315 2.81 -3.32 13.30
CA PHE A 315 1.77 -4.34 13.25
C PHE A 315 0.42 -3.66 13.01
N VAL A 316 -0.45 -4.34 12.28
CA VAL A 316 -1.79 -3.86 11.92
C VAL A 316 -2.80 -4.92 12.32
N SER A 317 -3.95 -4.47 12.82
CA SER A 317 -5.17 -5.29 12.93
C SER A 317 -6.36 -4.50 12.39
N VAL A 318 -7.31 -5.20 11.76
CA VAL A 318 -8.50 -4.63 11.13
C VAL A 318 -9.69 -5.45 11.59
N ASN A 319 -10.60 -4.85 12.36
CA ASN A 319 -11.79 -5.54 12.89
C ASN A 319 -11.45 -6.87 13.59
N SER A 320 -10.57 -6.80 14.58
CA SER A 320 -10.12 -7.96 15.35
C SER A 320 -11.13 -8.35 16.43
N SER A 321 -11.02 -9.56 16.96
CA SER A 321 -11.82 -10.06 18.08
C SER A 321 -11.67 -9.22 19.36
N VAL A 322 -10.58 -8.47 19.51
CA VAL A 322 -10.30 -7.56 20.63
C VAL A 322 -10.80 -6.13 20.37
N ASP A 323 -10.67 -5.66 19.13
CA ASP A 323 -11.06 -4.29 18.70
C ASP A 323 -11.96 -4.36 17.45
N PRO A 324 -13.25 -4.71 17.63
CA PRO A 324 -14.21 -4.79 16.52
C PRO A 324 -14.47 -3.41 15.91
N ASN A 325 -14.74 -3.39 14.60
CA ASN A 325 -14.94 -2.20 13.77
C ASN A 325 -13.82 -1.14 13.84
N ARG A 326 -12.57 -1.54 14.14
CA ARG A 326 -11.41 -0.64 14.24
C ARG A 326 -10.24 -1.03 13.34
N LEU A 327 -9.52 -0.03 12.87
CA LEU A 327 -8.17 -0.17 12.29
C LEU A 327 -7.17 0.23 13.37
N CYS A 328 -6.28 -0.68 13.79
CA CYS A 328 -5.28 -0.40 14.82
C CYS A 328 -3.85 -0.42 14.27
N LEU A 329 -3.06 0.59 14.65
CA LEU A 329 -1.63 0.69 14.39
C LEU A 329 -0.88 0.38 15.69
N ILE A 330 -0.02 -0.63 15.64
CA ILE A 330 0.67 -1.17 16.82
C ILE A 330 2.18 -1.19 16.56
N SER A 331 2.96 -0.64 17.50
CA SER A 331 4.42 -0.71 17.50
C SER A 331 4.90 -1.54 18.68
N LYS A 332 5.65 -2.62 18.41
CA LYS A 332 6.20 -3.54 19.43
C LYS A 332 7.51 -4.16 18.98
N LYS A 333 8.40 -4.45 19.94
CA LYS A 333 9.66 -5.17 19.68
C LYS A 333 9.40 -6.69 19.67
N SER A 334 8.96 -7.22 18.52
CA SER A 334 8.82 -8.66 18.29
C SER A 334 9.09 -9.01 16.81
N SER A 335 9.30 -10.30 16.53
CA SER A 335 9.40 -10.84 15.16
C SER A 335 8.33 -10.26 14.24
N PRO A 336 8.66 -9.81 13.01
CA PRO A 336 9.96 -9.91 12.33
C PRO A 336 10.97 -8.80 12.69
N TYR A 337 10.57 -7.81 13.49
CA TYR A 337 11.39 -6.63 13.83
C TYR A 337 12.38 -6.95 14.97
N TYR A 338 13.41 -7.72 14.65
CA TYR A 338 14.49 -8.09 15.55
C TYR A 338 15.55 -6.98 15.68
N MET A 339 16.27 -6.97 16.82
CA MET A 339 17.34 -6.02 17.12
C MET A 339 18.33 -6.68 18.10
N ASN A 340 19.55 -7.00 17.64
CA ASN A 340 20.55 -7.71 18.45
C ASN A 340 21.33 -6.76 19.39
N ASN A 341 21.45 -5.48 19.03
CA ASN A 341 22.01 -4.44 19.91
C ASN A 341 21.11 -4.20 21.14
N GLN A 342 21.53 -4.72 22.31
CA GLN A 342 20.68 -4.88 23.50
C GLN A 342 20.35 -3.58 24.27
N ASN A 343 21.02 -2.46 23.96
CA ASN A 343 21.13 -1.35 24.92
C ASN A 343 20.25 -0.11 24.71
N SER A 344 19.83 0.28 23.50
CA SER A 344 19.32 1.65 23.24
C SER A 344 17.91 1.82 22.64
N TYR A 345 17.30 0.81 22.01
CA TYR A 345 16.01 1.02 21.30
C TYR A 345 14.76 0.87 22.19
N PHE A 346 13.91 1.89 22.17
CA PHE A 346 12.55 1.89 22.70
C PHE A 346 11.54 1.89 21.55
N ALA A 347 10.37 1.24 21.74
CA ALA A 347 9.33 1.26 20.72
C ALA A 347 8.86 2.70 20.44
N HIS A 348 8.83 3.09 19.17
CA HIS A 348 8.25 4.34 18.72
C HIS A 348 7.12 4.05 17.72
N LEU A 349 6.10 4.90 17.70
CA LEU A 349 5.02 4.85 16.71
C LEU A 349 4.87 6.24 16.11
N HIS A 350 5.20 6.36 14.83
CA HIS A 350 5.15 7.61 14.09
C HIS A 350 4.11 7.46 12.98
N TYR A 351 3.16 8.39 12.86
CA TYR A 351 2.20 8.41 11.75
C TYR A 351 1.68 9.84 11.53
N SER A 352 1.32 10.16 10.29
CA SER A 352 0.66 11.43 9.95
C SER A 352 -0.79 11.17 9.58
N ILE A 353 -1.70 11.96 10.16
CA ILE A 353 -3.12 12.01 9.77
C ILE A 353 -3.34 13.30 8.99
N CYS A 354 -3.76 13.23 7.73
CA CYS A 354 -4.11 14.39 6.93
C CYS A 354 -5.62 14.43 6.65
N LEU A 355 -6.24 15.59 6.86
CA LEU A 355 -7.68 15.82 6.63
C LEU A 355 -7.88 16.66 5.36
N ALA A 356 -8.94 16.37 4.60
CA ALA A 356 -9.40 17.20 3.50
C ALA A 356 -10.89 16.99 3.18
N LYS A 357 -11.41 17.79 2.23
CA LYS A 357 -12.81 17.76 1.79
C LYS A 357 -13.19 16.52 0.95
N SER A 358 -12.21 15.75 0.49
CA SER A 358 -12.40 14.58 -0.35
C SER A 358 -11.17 13.66 -0.34
N VAL A 359 -11.37 12.35 -0.56
CA VAL A 359 -10.26 11.41 -0.79
C VAL A 359 -9.45 11.80 -2.02
N THR A 360 -10.09 12.33 -3.08
CA THR A 360 -9.36 12.73 -4.31
C THR A 360 -8.40 13.89 -4.05
N THR A 361 -8.73 14.79 -3.11
CA THR A 361 -7.83 15.87 -2.67
C THR A 361 -6.58 15.31 -1.99
N LEU A 362 -6.75 14.32 -1.11
CA LEU A 362 -5.64 13.68 -0.39
C LEU A 362 -4.74 12.86 -1.32
N GLN A 363 -5.32 12.18 -2.32
CA GLN A 363 -4.57 11.39 -3.30
C GLN A 363 -3.76 12.29 -4.25
N ASN A 364 -4.33 13.43 -4.70
CA ASN A 364 -3.59 14.45 -5.44
C ASN A 364 -2.44 15.05 -4.60
N TYR A 365 -2.68 15.33 -3.31
CA TYR A 365 -1.64 15.83 -2.39
C TYR A 365 -0.55 14.79 -2.09
N LEU A 366 -0.90 13.50 -1.97
CA LEU A 366 0.08 12.42 -1.84
C LEU A 366 1.00 12.40 -3.07
N PHE A 367 0.44 12.48 -4.27
CA PHE A 367 1.21 12.60 -5.51
C PHE A 367 2.10 13.86 -5.52
N GLU A 368 1.56 15.04 -5.21
CA GLU A 368 2.32 16.31 -5.21
C GLU A 368 3.45 16.32 -4.17
N TYR A 369 3.22 15.77 -2.98
CA TYR A 369 4.23 15.59 -1.94
C TYR A 369 5.33 14.62 -2.38
N ASN A 370 4.96 13.56 -3.10
CA ASN A 370 5.88 12.57 -3.67
C ASN A 370 6.70 13.15 -4.85
N THR A 371 6.21 14.19 -5.54
CA THR A 371 6.99 14.92 -6.55
C THR A 371 7.90 16.00 -5.96
N HIS A 372 7.42 16.82 -5.01
CA HIS A 372 8.24 17.93 -4.46
C HIS A 372 9.46 17.46 -3.66
N GLN A 373 9.39 16.28 -3.02
CA GLN A 373 10.53 15.67 -2.34
C GLN A 373 11.78 15.54 -3.24
N GLN A 374 11.60 15.41 -4.56
CA GLN A 374 12.68 15.32 -5.55
C GLN A 374 13.55 16.59 -5.64
N GLN A 375 13.05 17.74 -5.17
CA GLN A 375 13.79 19.02 -5.22
C GLN A 375 14.49 19.36 -3.89
N THR A 376 14.30 18.56 -2.84
CA THR A 376 14.70 18.90 -1.47
C THR A 376 15.68 17.90 -0.82
N THR A 377 16.18 16.93 -1.58
CA THR A 377 17.23 16.00 -1.12
C THR A 377 18.62 16.63 -1.11
N THR A 378 19.61 15.90 -0.59
CA THR A 378 20.93 16.41 -0.18
C THR A 378 21.81 16.85 -1.35
N GLU A 379 22.90 17.56 -1.04
CA GLU A 379 23.78 18.16 -2.05
C GLU A 379 24.47 17.12 -2.94
N ASP A 380 24.65 15.90 -2.44
CA ASP A 380 25.12 14.75 -3.22
C ASP A 380 24.17 14.38 -4.38
N GLU A 381 22.85 14.55 -4.20
CA GLU A 381 21.87 14.32 -5.26
C GLU A 381 21.81 15.50 -6.27
N LYS A 382 22.21 16.71 -5.87
CA LYS A 382 22.30 17.85 -6.80
C LYS A 382 23.36 17.64 -7.90
N MET A 383 24.42 16.90 -7.59
CA MET A 383 25.43 16.46 -8.58
C MET A 383 24.86 15.46 -9.60
N ILE A 384 23.79 14.72 -9.25
CA ILE A 384 23.07 13.83 -10.15
C ILE A 384 22.05 14.64 -11.00
N GLN A 385 21.46 15.68 -10.41
CA GLN A 385 20.53 16.59 -11.10
C GLN A 385 21.19 17.49 -12.15
N SER A 386 22.40 18.01 -11.89
CA SER A 386 23.12 18.86 -12.84
C SER A 386 23.47 18.10 -14.15
N VAL A 387 23.74 16.80 -14.06
CA VAL A 387 24.01 15.94 -15.24
C VAL A 387 22.72 15.56 -15.98
N THR A 388 21.61 15.35 -15.27
CA THR A 388 20.32 14.97 -15.90
C THR A 388 19.55 16.13 -16.53
N THR A 389 19.80 17.37 -16.10
CA THR A 389 19.13 18.57 -16.64
C THR A 389 19.46 18.84 -18.13
N ILE A 390 20.53 18.27 -18.67
CA ILE A 390 20.95 18.47 -20.07
C ILE A 390 20.12 17.64 -21.08
N ASN A 391 19.42 16.58 -20.63
CA ASN A 391 18.75 15.61 -21.51
C ASN A 391 17.21 15.63 -21.42
N GLN A 392 16.59 16.80 -21.23
CA GLN A 392 15.16 16.94 -20.90
C GLN A 392 14.13 16.63 -22.01
N GLU A 393 14.53 16.12 -23.18
CA GLU A 393 13.61 15.87 -24.32
C GLU A 393 13.32 14.39 -24.61
N GLN A 394 13.91 13.42 -23.89
CA GLN A 394 13.56 12.00 -24.03
C GLN A 394 12.55 11.57 -22.95
N GLU A 395 11.26 11.76 -23.24
CA GLU A 395 10.21 11.00 -22.56
C GLU A 395 10.43 9.50 -22.81
N VAL A 396 10.50 8.70 -21.74
CA VAL A 396 10.62 7.24 -21.85
C VAL A 396 9.30 6.69 -22.40
N GLU A 397 9.30 6.27 -23.67
CA GLU A 397 8.10 5.79 -24.38
C GLU A 397 7.49 4.59 -23.65
N ASN A 398 6.36 4.83 -22.97
CA ASN A 398 5.75 3.84 -22.08
C ASN A 398 4.92 2.80 -22.84
N PHE A 399 5.62 1.89 -23.51
CA PHE A 399 5.05 0.88 -24.40
C PHE A 399 4.23 -0.23 -23.70
N PHE A 400 4.15 -0.24 -22.35
CA PHE A 400 3.45 -1.27 -21.57
C PHE A 400 1.93 -1.26 -21.73
N VAL A 401 1.33 -0.11 -22.07
CA VAL A 401 -0.11 -0.02 -22.32
C VAL A 401 -0.48 -0.58 -23.70
N ASP A 402 0.37 -0.32 -24.70
CA ASP A 402 0.17 -0.72 -26.10
C ASP A 402 0.48 -2.21 -26.36
N ARG A 403 1.48 -2.75 -25.65
CA ARG A 403 2.07 -4.07 -25.98
C ARG A 403 1.77 -5.12 -24.91
N ILE A 404 1.47 -6.32 -25.38
CA ILE A 404 1.25 -7.51 -24.57
C ILE A 404 2.61 -8.07 -24.11
N ILE A 405 2.72 -8.50 -22.85
CA ILE A 405 3.88 -9.24 -22.34
C ILE A 405 3.68 -10.74 -22.56
N TRP A 406 4.70 -11.40 -23.11
CA TRP A 406 4.76 -12.85 -23.32
C TRP A 406 5.84 -13.46 -22.43
N SER A 407 5.43 -14.28 -21.46
CA SER A 407 6.23 -14.73 -20.33
C SER A 407 6.89 -16.10 -20.59
N THR A 408 8.23 -16.21 -20.58
CA THR A 408 8.94 -17.48 -20.90
C THR A 408 9.26 -18.35 -19.68
N ASN A 409 8.32 -18.45 -18.74
CA ASN A 409 8.47 -19.20 -17.49
C ASN A 409 8.80 -20.70 -17.76
N VAL A 410 9.48 -21.37 -16.81
CA VAL A 410 9.75 -22.83 -16.80
C VAL A 410 8.52 -23.67 -17.16
N ASN A 411 7.33 -23.26 -16.70
CA ASN A 411 6.08 -23.96 -16.97
C ASN A 411 5.69 -24.00 -18.46
N VAL A 412 6.05 -22.95 -19.22
CA VAL A 412 5.75 -22.73 -20.64
C VAL A 412 6.85 -23.33 -21.52
N LEU A 413 8.09 -22.87 -21.31
CA LEU A 413 9.26 -23.27 -22.07
C LEU A 413 10.22 -24.01 -21.13
N PRO A 414 9.98 -25.31 -20.84
CA PRO A 414 10.87 -26.11 -19.99
C PRO A 414 12.27 -26.23 -20.64
N ASN A 415 12.30 -26.59 -21.93
CA ASN A 415 13.51 -26.60 -22.74
C ASN A 415 13.84 -25.18 -23.21
N PHE A 416 14.51 -24.39 -22.38
CA PHE A 416 14.96 -23.05 -22.71
C PHE A 416 16.20 -23.13 -23.61
N THR A 417 16.07 -22.73 -24.88
CA THR A 417 17.17 -22.65 -25.87
C THR A 417 16.89 -21.50 -26.85
N GLN A 418 17.93 -20.97 -27.49
CA GLN A 418 17.78 -19.95 -28.54
C GLN A 418 16.78 -20.34 -29.65
N GLN A 419 16.79 -21.59 -30.10
CA GLN A 419 15.87 -22.09 -31.13
C GLN A 419 14.41 -22.18 -30.63
N ASN A 420 14.19 -22.60 -29.38
CA ASN A 420 12.84 -22.73 -28.82
C ASN A 420 12.22 -21.35 -28.54
N VAL A 421 13.04 -20.36 -28.13
CA VAL A 421 12.59 -18.96 -28.01
C VAL A 421 12.20 -18.38 -29.37
N GLN A 422 12.96 -18.67 -30.44
CA GLN A 422 12.59 -18.27 -31.80
C GLN A 422 11.28 -18.92 -32.26
N SER A 423 11.14 -20.24 -32.11
CA SER A 423 9.92 -20.99 -32.45
C SER A 423 8.67 -20.48 -31.70
N TYR A 424 8.81 -20.14 -30.42
CA TYR A 424 7.73 -19.55 -29.62
C TYR A 424 7.29 -18.18 -30.17
N VAL A 425 8.24 -17.30 -30.53
CA VAL A 425 7.93 -16.01 -31.14
C VAL A 425 7.35 -16.16 -32.56
N ASP A 426 7.80 -17.15 -33.33
CA ASP A 426 7.22 -17.47 -34.63
C ASP A 426 5.77 -17.94 -34.50
N GLN A 427 5.41 -18.72 -33.47
CA GLN A 427 4.02 -19.09 -33.18
C GLN A 427 3.16 -17.86 -32.84
N ILE A 428 3.64 -16.97 -31.97
CA ILE A 428 2.94 -15.70 -31.64
C ILE A 428 2.74 -14.85 -32.91
N THR A 429 3.77 -14.75 -33.75
CA THR A 429 3.74 -14.00 -35.03
C THR A 429 2.76 -14.63 -36.02
N ASN A 430 2.73 -15.96 -36.15
CA ASN A 430 1.81 -16.69 -37.03
C ASN A 430 0.34 -16.52 -36.62
N TYR A 431 0.05 -16.34 -35.33
CA TYR A 431 -1.28 -15.97 -34.86
C TYR A 431 -1.63 -14.48 -35.13
N GLY A 432 -0.71 -13.67 -35.63
CA GLY A 432 -0.91 -12.24 -35.90
C GLY A 432 -0.80 -11.36 -34.65
N PHE A 433 -0.09 -11.83 -33.62
CA PHE A 433 0.19 -11.06 -32.41
C PHE A 433 1.62 -10.51 -32.41
N GLY A 434 1.81 -9.38 -31.73
CA GLY A 434 3.11 -8.82 -31.37
C GLY A 434 3.17 -8.50 -29.88
N GLY A 435 4.27 -7.93 -29.40
CA GLY A 435 4.36 -7.48 -28.00
C GLY A 435 5.77 -7.28 -27.48
N ILE A 436 5.95 -7.71 -26.23
CA ILE A 436 7.17 -7.73 -25.45
C ILE A 436 7.45 -9.20 -25.08
N ILE A 437 8.67 -9.69 -25.27
CA ILE A 437 9.10 -11.00 -24.76
C ILE A 437 9.81 -10.80 -23.43
N LEU A 438 9.28 -11.38 -22.35
CA LEU A 438 9.89 -11.37 -21.03
C LEU A 438 10.66 -12.68 -20.81
N LEU A 439 12.00 -12.58 -20.89
CA LEU A 439 12.89 -13.71 -20.67
C LEU A 439 13.10 -13.97 -19.18
N ASP A 440 12.62 -15.12 -18.73
CA ASP A 440 12.90 -15.71 -17.41
C ASP A 440 14.41 -15.81 -17.14
N SER A 441 14.78 -15.67 -15.87
CA SER A 441 16.11 -15.68 -15.25
C SER A 441 17.09 -16.77 -15.73
N ARG A 442 16.59 -17.83 -16.37
CA ARG A 442 17.38 -18.85 -17.09
C ARG A 442 18.15 -18.28 -18.30
N TRP A 443 18.02 -16.99 -18.62
CA TRP A 443 18.90 -16.28 -19.54
C TRP A 443 20.30 -16.05 -18.96
N GLU A 444 20.43 -15.96 -17.64
CA GLU A 444 21.72 -15.79 -16.96
C GLU A 444 22.55 -17.09 -16.92
N ASN A 445 23.88 -16.96 -16.94
CA ASN A 445 24.82 -18.06 -16.70
C ASN A 445 24.72 -18.56 -15.25
N SER A 446 24.98 -17.68 -14.28
CA SER A 446 24.61 -17.85 -12.88
C SER A 446 23.71 -16.69 -12.42
N ILE A 447 22.76 -16.95 -11.52
CA ILE A 447 21.75 -15.96 -11.11
C ILE A 447 22.47 -14.75 -10.50
N GLY A 448 22.12 -13.54 -10.95
CA GLY A 448 22.72 -12.28 -10.47
C GLY A 448 24.09 -11.95 -11.07
N GLU A 449 24.59 -12.75 -12.02
CA GLU A 449 25.83 -12.46 -12.76
C GLU A 449 25.64 -11.40 -13.86
N LEU A 450 24.41 -11.17 -14.30
CA LEU A 450 24.01 -10.27 -15.39
C LEU A 450 24.64 -10.61 -16.76
N ARG A 451 25.16 -11.85 -16.91
CA ARG A 451 25.79 -12.37 -18.14
C ARG A 451 24.95 -13.47 -18.77
N MET A 452 24.75 -13.37 -20.08
CA MET A 452 24.04 -14.38 -20.89
C MET A 452 24.69 -15.75 -20.81
N ASN A 453 23.88 -16.81 -20.74
CA ASN A 453 24.35 -18.19 -20.75
C ASN A 453 24.74 -18.65 -22.17
N GLU A 454 26.03 -18.65 -22.48
CA GLU A 454 26.57 -19.00 -23.81
C GLU A 454 26.24 -20.45 -24.25
N ASN A 455 26.00 -21.36 -23.31
CA ASN A 455 25.58 -22.74 -23.60
C ASN A 455 24.12 -22.82 -24.11
N VAL A 456 23.29 -21.83 -23.76
CA VAL A 456 21.86 -21.75 -24.09
C VAL A 456 21.62 -20.81 -25.29
N PHE A 457 22.43 -19.75 -25.36
CA PHE A 457 22.39 -18.70 -26.37
C PHE A 457 23.78 -18.55 -27.00
N SER A 458 24.03 -19.26 -28.10
CA SER A 458 25.31 -19.19 -28.82
C SER A 458 25.54 -17.85 -29.51
N THR A 459 24.47 -17.10 -29.81
CA THR A 459 24.54 -15.80 -30.50
C THR A 459 23.50 -14.81 -29.96
N PRO A 460 23.61 -14.37 -28.69
CA PRO A 460 22.53 -13.65 -27.99
C PRO A 460 22.18 -12.30 -28.64
N LYS A 461 23.18 -11.53 -29.11
CA LYS A 461 22.92 -10.28 -29.85
C LYS A 461 22.21 -10.52 -31.18
N ALA A 462 22.49 -11.63 -31.87
CA ALA A 462 21.83 -11.97 -33.12
C ALA A 462 20.37 -12.37 -32.88
N LEU A 463 20.09 -13.16 -31.82
CA LEU A 463 18.72 -13.44 -31.38
C LEU A 463 17.95 -12.15 -31.13
N ILE A 464 18.50 -11.24 -30.34
CA ILE A 464 17.86 -9.96 -30.00
C ILE A 464 17.55 -9.14 -31.26
N ASN A 465 18.52 -8.99 -32.17
CA ASN A 465 18.30 -8.27 -33.43
C ASN A 465 17.25 -8.93 -34.33
N ILE A 466 17.18 -10.27 -34.37
CA ILE A 466 16.13 -11.01 -35.11
C ILE A 466 14.74 -10.72 -34.52
N LEU A 467 14.62 -10.66 -33.19
CA LEU A 467 13.36 -10.38 -32.50
C LEU A 467 12.92 -8.92 -32.68
N HIS A 468 13.86 -7.97 -32.62
CA HIS A 468 13.59 -6.55 -32.92
C HIS A 468 13.16 -6.34 -34.38
N ASN A 469 13.80 -7.05 -35.33
CA ASN A 469 13.40 -7.02 -36.75
C ASN A 469 12.01 -7.63 -36.98
N LYS A 470 11.51 -8.50 -36.09
CA LYS A 470 10.12 -8.99 -36.06
C LYS A 470 9.16 -8.02 -35.35
N GLY A 471 9.62 -6.87 -34.90
CA GLY A 471 8.82 -5.84 -34.23
C GLY A 471 8.54 -6.09 -32.75
N PHE A 472 9.15 -7.11 -32.14
CA PHE A 472 9.04 -7.38 -30.70
C PHE A 472 9.97 -6.47 -29.89
N LYS A 473 9.54 -6.19 -28.66
CA LYS A 473 10.37 -5.58 -27.61
C LYS A 473 10.88 -6.69 -26.67
N ILE A 474 12.00 -6.49 -25.98
CA ILE A 474 12.58 -7.51 -25.10
C ILE A 474 12.77 -6.98 -23.68
N MET A 475 12.40 -7.81 -22.69
CA MET A 475 12.71 -7.61 -21.29
C MET A 475 13.45 -8.81 -20.70
N LEU A 476 14.36 -8.54 -19.77
CA LEU A 476 15.05 -9.57 -18.98
C LEU A 476 14.58 -9.55 -17.52
N THR A 477 14.35 -10.73 -16.94
CA THR A 477 14.12 -10.89 -15.50
C THR A 477 15.44 -10.75 -14.75
N ILE A 478 15.51 -9.81 -13.80
CA ILE A 478 16.68 -9.49 -12.97
C ILE A 478 16.43 -9.88 -11.51
N SER A 479 17.42 -10.51 -10.88
CA SER A 479 17.44 -10.91 -9.47
C SER A 479 18.34 -9.97 -8.65
N PRO A 480 17.93 -9.48 -7.46
CA PRO A 480 18.81 -8.80 -6.51
C PRO A 480 19.70 -9.76 -5.68
N ASN A 481 19.64 -11.06 -5.98
CA ASN A 481 20.35 -12.15 -5.32
C ASN A 481 21.36 -12.78 -6.29
N VAL A 482 22.51 -13.23 -5.78
CA VAL A 482 23.56 -13.92 -6.54
C VAL A 482 23.62 -15.41 -6.15
N ASP A 483 23.72 -16.32 -7.12
CA ASP A 483 23.93 -17.76 -6.85
C ASP A 483 25.26 -17.99 -6.10
N LEU A 484 25.25 -18.78 -5.03
CA LEU A 484 26.41 -18.97 -4.14
C LEU A 484 27.65 -19.58 -4.82
N ARG A 485 27.50 -20.10 -6.05
CA ARG A 485 28.60 -20.67 -6.86
C ARG A 485 29.14 -19.70 -7.92
N SER A 486 28.69 -18.45 -7.91
CA SER A 486 29.18 -17.43 -8.85
C SER A 486 30.55 -16.91 -8.42
N GLU A 487 31.44 -16.62 -9.37
CA GLU A 487 32.73 -15.97 -9.14
C GLU A 487 32.59 -14.63 -8.37
N LEU A 488 31.42 -13.99 -8.51
CA LEU A 488 31.01 -12.79 -7.76
C LEU A 488 30.85 -13.01 -6.25
N VAL A 489 30.76 -14.25 -5.76
CA VAL A 489 30.67 -14.58 -4.33
C VAL A 489 32.03 -14.89 -3.74
N GLU A 490 32.90 -15.55 -4.51
CA GLU A 490 34.25 -15.94 -4.09
C GLU A 490 35.21 -14.73 -3.92
N ASN A 491 34.89 -13.58 -4.53
CA ASN A 491 35.77 -12.41 -4.60
C ASN A 491 35.17 -11.12 -3.97
N ALA A 492 34.16 -11.23 -3.09
CA ALA A 492 33.30 -10.09 -2.70
C ALA A 492 33.16 -9.82 -1.20
N ASP A 493 34.22 -9.27 -0.57
CA ASP A 493 34.21 -8.85 0.84
C ASP A 493 33.19 -7.75 1.19
N LYS A 494 32.73 -6.95 0.20
CA LYS A 494 31.86 -5.77 0.42
C LYS A 494 30.60 -5.70 -0.45
N TYR A 495 30.59 -6.34 -1.62
CA TYR A 495 29.46 -6.27 -2.55
C TYR A 495 28.26 -7.10 -2.07
N ILE A 496 28.54 -8.14 -1.27
CA ILE A 496 27.55 -9.03 -0.67
C ILE A 496 27.28 -8.59 0.78
N MET A 497 26.05 -8.83 1.23
CA MET A 497 25.67 -8.57 2.61
C MET A 497 26.20 -9.70 3.50
N LEU A 498 27.10 -9.36 4.42
CA LEU A 498 27.68 -10.28 5.41
C LEU A 498 26.96 -10.16 6.76
N ASP A 499 26.98 -11.22 7.56
CA ASP A 499 26.60 -11.15 8.98
C ASP A 499 27.65 -10.38 9.80
N SER A 500 27.21 -9.45 10.66
CA SER A 500 28.12 -8.58 11.44
C SER A 500 29.05 -9.34 12.39
N TYR A 501 28.64 -10.50 12.91
CA TYR A 501 29.36 -11.25 13.93
C TYR A 501 30.23 -12.36 13.33
N LEU A 502 29.70 -13.07 12.33
CA LEU A 502 30.35 -14.21 11.69
C LEU A 502 31.15 -13.83 10.44
N GLN A 503 30.90 -12.65 9.86
CA GLN A 503 31.48 -12.19 8.58
C GLN A 503 31.22 -13.15 7.40
N THR A 504 30.14 -13.94 7.50
CA THR A 504 29.70 -14.89 6.47
C THR A 504 28.61 -14.31 5.57
N PRO A 505 28.58 -14.63 4.26
CA PRO A 505 27.50 -14.25 3.35
C PRO A 505 26.11 -14.64 3.85
N LEU A 506 25.17 -13.69 3.81
CA LEU A 506 23.79 -13.90 4.23
C LEU A 506 23.00 -14.67 3.17
N MET A 507 22.87 -15.98 3.39
CA MET A 507 22.16 -16.92 2.52
C MET A 507 20.64 -16.80 2.66
N THR A 508 19.96 -16.57 1.54
CA THR A 508 18.49 -16.70 1.41
C THR A 508 18.13 -17.71 0.30
N ARG A 509 16.84 -17.95 0.07
CA ARG A 509 16.37 -18.68 -1.13
C ARG A 509 16.42 -17.76 -2.34
N CYS A 510 16.80 -18.28 -3.51
CA CYS A 510 16.78 -17.50 -4.74
C CYS A 510 15.33 -17.11 -5.12
N SER A 511 15.10 -15.86 -5.52
CA SER A 511 13.73 -15.34 -5.79
C SER A 511 13.04 -16.00 -6.99
N THR A 512 13.81 -16.65 -7.86
CA THR A 512 13.36 -17.35 -9.07
C THR A 512 13.35 -18.88 -8.90
N ASN A 513 14.08 -19.43 -7.92
CA ASN A 513 14.07 -20.85 -7.59
C ASN A 513 14.27 -21.08 -6.09
N LEU A 514 13.17 -21.38 -5.39
CA LEU A 514 13.13 -21.58 -3.94
C LEU A 514 13.90 -22.81 -3.43
N GLN A 515 14.37 -23.70 -4.32
CA GLN A 515 15.23 -24.84 -3.98
C GLN A 515 16.73 -24.48 -3.98
N LYS A 516 17.12 -23.36 -4.62
CA LYS A 516 18.50 -22.84 -4.58
C LYS A 516 18.69 -21.85 -3.43
N PHE A 517 19.92 -21.80 -2.92
CA PHE A 517 20.39 -20.76 -2.01
C PHE A 517 21.20 -19.70 -2.77
N CYS A 518 20.95 -18.43 -2.46
CA CYS A 518 21.60 -17.26 -3.04
C CYS A 518 22.11 -16.33 -1.92
N ALA A 519 23.19 -15.60 -2.19
CA ALA A 519 23.64 -14.47 -1.38
C ALA A 519 22.86 -13.18 -1.73
N LEU A 520 22.78 -12.26 -0.77
CA LEU A 520 22.19 -10.93 -0.94
C LEU A 520 23.24 -9.91 -1.40
N ILE A 521 22.94 -9.09 -2.42
CA ILE A 521 23.76 -7.91 -2.75
C ILE A 521 23.50 -6.83 -1.69
N ASN A 522 24.55 -6.19 -1.17
CA ASN A 522 24.42 -5.16 -0.13
C ASN A 522 24.03 -3.79 -0.72
N PHE A 523 22.76 -3.61 -1.04
CA PHE A 523 22.20 -2.33 -1.53
C PHE A 523 22.12 -1.22 -0.46
N THR A 524 22.49 -1.49 0.80
CA THR A 524 22.58 -0.45 1.85
C THR A 524 23.66 0.57 1.52
N ASP A 525 24.79 0.10 0.99
CA ASP A 525 25.92 0.92 0.54
C ASP A 525 25.56 1.71 -0.74
N VAL A 526 26.09 2.93 -0.86
CA VAL A 526 25.97 3.77 -2.05
C VAL A 526 26.81 3.20 -3.20
N GLU A 527 28.03 2.73 -2.91
CA GLU A 527 28.99 2.28 -3.92
C GLU A 527 28.46 1.03 -4.65
N ASN A 528 27.92 0.07 -3.90
CA ASN A 528 27.30 -1.14 -4.45
C ASN A 528 26.07 -0.84 -5.33
N ARG A 529 25.24 0.14 -4.95
CA ARG A 529 24.09 0.58 -5.76
C ARG A 529 24.54 1.13 -7.11
N GLU A 530 25.54 2.01 -7.10
CA GLU A 530 26.10 2.58 -8.33
C GLU A 530 26.84 1.53 -9.18
N GLN A 531 27.58 0.61 -8.57
CA GLN A 531 28.24 -0.48 -9.29
C GLN A 531 27.23 -1.41 -9.99
N PHE A 532 26.13 -1.76 -9.32
CA PHE A 532 25.06 -2.57 -9.92
C PHE A 532 24.32 -1.81 -11.04
N ARG A 533 24.00 -0.53 -10.83
CA ARG A 533 23.42 0.36 -11.86
C ARG A 533 24.31 0.44 -13.11
N ASN A 534 25.62 0.61 -12.92
CA ASN A 534 26.58 0.67 -14.02
C ASN A 534 26.75 -0.66 -14.76
N LYS A 535 26.73 -1.81 -14.07
CA LYS A 535 26.72 -3.14 -14.70
C LYS A 535 25.49 -3.30 -15.62
N LEU A 536 24.28 -3.03 -15.12
CA LEU A 536 23.03 -3.10 -15.90
C LEU A 536 23.09 -2.20 -17.15
N ASN A 537 23.51 -0.95 -16.98
CA ASN A 537 23.64 0.01 -18.08
C ASN A 537 24.63 -0.47 -19.15
N GLN A 538 25.82 -0.94 -18.76
CA GLN A 538 26.88 -1.34 -19.69
C GLN A 538 26.62 -2.68 -20.39
N GLN A 539 26.10 -3.67 -19.66
CA GLN A 539 25.96 -5.05 -20.17
C GLN A 539 24.62 -5.29 -20.88
N LEU A 540 23.52 -4.69 -20.41
CA LEU A 540 22.18 -5.02 -20.91
C LEU A 540 21.62 -3.91 -21.82
N LEU A 541 21.66 -2.66 -21.36
CA LEU A 541 20.96 -1.54 -22.00
C LEU A 541 21.76 -0.85 -23.13
N ASN A 542 23.09 -0.75 -23.00
CA ASN A 542 23.95 -0.08 -23.99
C ASN A 542 23.87 -0.77 -25.37
N HIS A 543 23.41 -0.04 -26.40
CA HIS A 543 23.27 -0.55 -27.77
C HIS A 543 24.61 -0.96 -28.42
N SER A 544 25.70 -0.25 -28.15
CA SER A 544 27.00 -0.45 -28.79
C SER A 544 27.77 -1.63 -28.19
N ILE A 545 27.75 -1.76 -26.86
CA ILE A 545 28.56 -2.74 -26.11
C ILE A 545 27.72 -3.88 -25.55
N GLY A 546 26.53 -3.57 -25.03
CA GLY A 546 25.65 -4.51 -24.35
C GLY A 546 24.69 -5.25 -25.29
N LEU A 547 23.60 -5.74 -24.72
CA LEU A 547 22.58 -6.56 -25.39
C LEU A 547 21.47 -5.76 -26.08
N SER A 548 21.41 -4.43 -25.92
CA SER A 548 20.38 -3.55 -26.52
C SER A 548 18.94 -3.84 -26.04
N VAL A 549 18.76 -4.26 -24.79
CA VAL A 549 17.44 -4.64 -24.22
C VAL A 549 16.56 -3.41 -23.95
N ASP A 550 15.27 -3.48 -24.27
CA ASP A 550 14.32 -2.35 -24.13
C ASP A 550 13.83 -2.08 -22.70
N GLY A 551 13.93 -3.06 -21.80
CA GLY A 551 13.44 -2.95 -20.43
C GLY A 551 13.86 -4.08 -19.50
N LEU A 552 13.63 -3.90 -18.20
CA LEU A 552 14.06 -4.84 -17.15
C LEU A 552 12.90 -5.16 -16.21
N TYR A 553 12.79 -6.40 -15.75
CA TYR A 553 11.79 -6.83 -14.77
C TYR A 553 12.47 -7.34 -13.50
N PHE A 554 12.31 -6.63 -12.38
CA PHE A 554 12.98 -6.96 -11.12
C PHE A 554 12.12 -7.94 -10.29
N GLN A 555 12.53 -9.21 -10.29
CA GLN A 555 11.96 -10.24 -9.42
C GLN A 555 12.67 -10.21 -8.06
N SER A 556 12.28 -9.23 -7.26
CA SER A 556 12.84 -8.99 -5.93
C SER A 556 12.42 -10.03 -4.89
N ILE A 557 13.14 -10.07 -3.77
CA ILE A 557 12.86 -10.85 -2.57
C ILE A 557 11.91 -10.05 -1.67
N GLN A 558 11.06 -10.75 -0.92
CA GLN A 558 10.20 -10.19 0.12
C GLN A 558 10.82 -10.36 1.49
N SER A 559 10.54 -9.45 2.40
CA SER A 559 11.14 -9.42 3.73
C SER A 559 10.81 -10.64 4.61
N SER A 560 9.78 -11.42 4.28
CA SER A 560 9.54 -12.74 4.91
C SER A 560 10.54 -13.85 4.54
N LEU A 561 11.26 -13.72 3.43
CA LEU A 561 12.29 -14.69 2.99
C LEU A 561 13.72 -14.28 3.42
N LEU A 562 13.87 -13.07 3.95
CA LEU A 562 15.15 -12.55 4.42
C LEU A 562 15.61 -13.27 5.72
N PRO A 563 16.93 -13.45 5.95
CA PRO A 563 17.43 -14.17 7.13
C PRO A 563 17.04 -13.49 8.46
N ARG A 564 16.49 -14.26 9.40
CA ARG A 564 15.88 -13.77 10.65
C ARG A 564 16.83 -13.06 11.63
N TYR A 565 18.14 -13.23 11.45
CA TYR A 565 19.17 -12.74 12.38
C TYR A 565 20.06 -11.65 11.78
N MET A 566 19.67 -11.04 10.66
CA MET A 566 20.42 -9.92 10.10
C MET A 566 20.48 -8.74 11.08
N ASN A 567 21.66 -8.51 11.61
CA ASN A 567 21.99 -7.30 12.33
C ASN A 567 22.34 -6.20 11.31
N TYR A 568 21.34 -5.70 10.58
CA TYR A 568 21.51 -4.47 9.81
C TYR A 568 22.03 -3.38 10.73
N ASP A 569 22.98 -2.57 10.27
CA ASP A 569 23.39 -1.38 11.02
C ASP A 569 22.18 -0.45 11.21
N GLN A 570 21.78 -0.29 12.48
CA GLN A 570 20.76 0.65 12.99
C GLN A 570 19.31 0.46 12.48
N ASN A 571 19.06 -0.34 11.45
CA ASN A 571 17.76 -0.43 10.76
C ASN A 571 16.73 -1.34 11.45
N ILE A 572 15.50 -0.84 11.55
CA ILE A 572 14.41 -1.40 12.37
C ILE A 572 13.49 -2.32 11.57
N ASN A 573 13.42 -2.14 10.24
CA ASN A 573 12.42 -2.79 9.39
C ASN A 573 13.09 -3.56 8.23
N PRO A 574 12.85 -4.88 8.07
CA PRO A 574 13.43 -5.66 6.98
C PRO A 574 12.91 -5.27 5.58
N ASP A 575 11.84 -4.47 5.45
CA ASP A 575 11.42 -3.89 4.17
C ASP A 575 12.41 -2.83 3.64
N GLN A 576 13.29 -2.27 4.48
CA GLN A 576 14.25 -1.24 4.06
C GLN A 576 15.21 -1.75 2.97
N PHE A 577 15.48 -3.06 2.89
CA PHE A 577 16.21 -3.67 1.77
C PHE A 577 15.49 -3.44 0.42
N VAL A 578 14.17 -3.60 0.40
CA VAL A 578 13.33 -3.34 -0.79
C VAL A 578 13.30 -1.84 -1.10
N GLU A 579 13.30 -0.96 -0.10
CA GLU A 579 13.43 0.49 -0.27
C GLU A 579 14.78 0.88 -0.92
N HIS A 580 15.88 0.26 -0.51
CA HIS A 580 17.21 0.49 -1.09
C HIS A 580 17.30 0.00 -2.55
N LEU A 581 16.69 -1.15 -2.87
CA LEU A 581 16.60 -1.63 -4.26
C LEU A 581 15.69 -0.72 -5.11
N ASN A 582 14.56 -0.27 -4.57
CA ASN A 582 13.67 0.69 -5.20
C ASN A 582 14.38 1.99 -5.60
N LYS A 583 15.35 2.46 -4.82
CA LYS A 583 16.17 3.64 -5.16
C LYS A 583 17.07 3.41 -6.37
N VAL A 584 17.58 2.20 -6.58
CA VAL A 584 18.32 1.84 -7.81
C VAL A 584 17.38 1.75 -9.00
N ILE A 585 16.21 1.12 -8.81
CA ILE A 585 15.20 0.97 -9.87
C ILE A 585 14.73 2.35 -10.37
N LYS A 586 14.50 3.31 -9.45
CA LYS A 586 14.05 4.67 -9.76
C LYS A 586 15.14 5.55 -10.43
N SER A 587 16.41 5.12 -10.48
CA SER A 587 17.51 5.83 -11.16
C SER A 587 17.95 5.19 -12.49
N LEU A 588 17.17 4.24 -13.01
CA LEU A 588 17.34 3.66 -14.34
C LEU A 588 16.45 4.39 -15.38
N HIS A 589 17.07 4.93 -16.43
CA HIS A 589 16.36 5.56 -17.56
C HIS A 589 15.89 4.49 -18.58
N THR A 590 15.07 3.54 -18.14
CA THR A 590 14.55 2.44 -18.97
C THR A 590 13.14 2.03 -18.55
N SER A 591 12.46 1.23 -19.38
CA SER A 591 11.14 0.69 -19.08
C SER A 591 11.24 -0.46 -18.07
N VAL A 592 10.80 -0.24 -16.83
CA VAL A 592 10.94 -1.21 -15.73
C VAL A 592 9.61 -1.86 -15.32
N GLY A 593 9.63 -3.15 -14.98
CA GLY A 593 8.61 -3.83 -14.18
C GLY A 593 9.16 -4.28 -12.82
N ILE A 594 8.34 -4.35 -11.78
CA ILE A 594 8.72 -4.82 -10.44
C ILE A 594 7.74 -5.84 -9.85
N SER A 595 8.25 -6.83 -9.12
CA SER A 595 7.44 -7.83 -8.41
C SER A 595 7.03 -7.43 -6.99
N THR A 596 7.89 -6.67 -6.29
CA THR A 596 7.82 -6.41 -4.85
C THR A 596 8.23 -4.96 -4.59
N SER A 597 7.52 -4.23 -3.73
CA SER A 597 7.81 -2.81 -3.46
C SER A 597 7.18 -2.34 -2.14
N VAL A 598 7.77 -1.32 -1.53
CA VAL A 598 7.30 -0.71 -0.26
C VAL A 598 7.20 0.81 -0.29
N ASP A 599 7.42 1.43 -1.46
CA ASP A 599 7.38 2.88 -1.62
C ASP A 599 6.94 3.27 -3.05
N SER A 600 5.72 3.79 -3.15
CA SER A 600 5.04 4.23 -4.38
C SER A 600 5.64 5.49 -5.03
N LYS A 601 6.47 6.26 -4.29
CA LYS A 601 6.99 7.56 -4.74
C LYS A 601 7.69 7.50 -6.09
N ASN A 602 7.23 8.29 -7.06
CA ASN A 602 7.87 8.47 -8.36
C ASN A 602 8.16 7.17 -9.13
N PHE A 603 7.34 6.13 -8.98
CA PHE A 603 7.50 4.91 -9.78
C PHE A 603 6.75 5.03 -11.11
N THR A 604 7.51 4.98 -12.22
CA THR A 604 7.03 5.17 -13.60
C THR A 604 6.86 3.86 -14.39
N GLY A 605 7.36 2.75 -13.87
CA GLY A 605 7.24 1.41 -14.45
C GLY A 605 5.92 0.72 -14.15
N TYR A 606 5.85 -0.59 -14.39
CA TYR A 606 4.70 -1.42 -13.98
C TYR A 606 4.94 -2.22 -12.69
N ALA A 607 3.88 -2.35 -11.89
CA ALA A 607 3.82 -3.16 -10.68
C ALA A 607 3.07 -4.47 -10.98
N GLN A 608 3.69 -5.63 -10.77
CA GLN A 608 3.00 -6.91 -10.89
C GLN A 608 2.35 -7.29 -9.55
N LEU A 609 1.09 -7.74 -9.58
CA LEU A 609 0.44 -8.36 -8.42
C LEU A 609 1.15 -9.65 -8.01
N TYR A 610 1.02 -10.02 -6.74
CA TYR A 610 1.32 -11.38 -6.28
C TYR A 610 0.56 -12.39 -7.16
N PRO A 611 1.23 -13.39 -7.77
CA PRO A 611 0.60 -14.34 -8.68
C PRO A 611 -0.57 -15.09 -8.03
N ARG A 612 -1.78 -14.88 -8.57
CA ARG A 612 -3.01 -15.50 -8.06
C ARG A 612 -3.16 -16.95 -8.49
N ASP A 613 -3.67 -17.79 -7.59
CA ASP A 613 -3.94 -19.21 -7.87
C ASP A 613 -5.05 -19.33 -8.92
N SER A 614 -4.94 -20.30 -9.83
CA SER A 614 -5.90 -20.54 -10.92
C SER A 614 -7.26 -21.03 -10.38
N SER A 615 -8.08 -20.08 -9.92
CA SER A 615 -9.33 -20.30 -9.17
C SER A 615 -10.23 -19.06 -9.22
N TRP A 616 -11.54 -19.23 -8.98
CA TRP A 616 -12.50 -18.12 -8.89
C TRP A 616 -12.18 -17.13 -7.77
N LYS A 617 -11.70 -17.59 -6.60
CA LYS A 617 -11.22 -16.70 -5.53
C LYS A 617 -10.01 -15.86 -5.97
N GLY A 618 -9.07 -16.49 -6.70
CA GLY A 618 -7.91 -15.80 -7.27
C GLY A 618 -8.30 -14.72 -8.28
N LEU A 619 -9.35 -14.96 -9.09
CA LEU A 619 -9.92 -13.97 -10.01
C LEU A 619 -10.59 -12.80 -9.25
N GLN A 620 -11.35 -13.10 -8.19
CA GLN A 620 -12.09 -12.10 -7.40
C GLN A 620 -11.18 -11.10 -6.68
N SER A 621 -10.00 -11.52 -6.20
CA SER A 621 -9.07 -10.60 -5.49
C SER A 621 -8.20 -9.73 -6.40
N ILE A 622 -8.33 -9.83 -7.74
CA ILE A 622 -7.62 -8.96 -8.69
C ILE A 622 -8.15 -7.53 -8.63
N ILE A 623 -9.48 -7.33 -8.73
CA ILE A 623 -10.08 -5.98 -8.81
C ILE A 623 -9.75 -5.15 -7.54
N PRO A 624 -9.91 -5.68 -6.31
CA PRO A 624 -9.51 -4.95 -5.10
C PRO A 624 -8.04 -4.52 -5.11
N SER A 625 -7.10 -5.39 -5.50
CA SER A 625 -5.67 -5.05 -5.52
C SER A 625 -5.30 -4.06 -6.63
N VAL A 626 -5.87 -4.17 -7.83
CA VAL A 626 -5.67 -3.17 -8.89
C VAL A 626 -6.16 -1.78 -8.45
N LEU A 627 -7.33 -1.73 -7.80
CA LEU A 627 -7.89 -0.49 -7.26
C LEU A 627 -7.03 0.08 -6.11
N SER A 628 -6.55 -0.77 -5.21
CA SER A 628 -5.67 -0.39 -4.10
C SER A 628 -4.35 0.21 -4.59
N LEU A 629 -3.64 -0.50 -5.47
CA LEU A 629 -2.38 -0.03 -6.06
C LEU A 629 -2.53 1.27 -6.84
N GLY A 630 -3.63 1.43 -7.59
CA GLY A 630 -3.95 2.69 -8.27
C GLY A 630 -4.11 3.86 -7.29
N LEU A 631 -4.80 3.65 -6.17
CA LEU A 631 -5.00 4.68 -5.14
C LEU A 631 -3.69 5.04 -4.42
N THR A 632 -2.80 4.07 -4.15
CA THR A 632 -1.55 4.31 -3.42
C THR A 632 -0.42 4.90 -4.27
N GLY A 633 -0.50 4.81 -5.61
CA GLY A 633 0.41 5.51 -6.53
C GLY A 633 1.15 4.64 -7.55
N TYR A 634 0.64 3.44 -7.85
CA TYR A 634 1.15 2.59 -8.93
C TYR A 634 0.19 2.65 -10.13
N PRO A 635 0.47 3.46 -11.18
CA PRO A 635 -0.49 3.70 -12.26
C PRO A 635 -0.65 2.52 -13.22
N LEU A 636 0.43 1.76 -13.43
CA LEU A 636 0.50 0.62 -14.33
C LEU A 636 0.55 -0.67 -13.49
N VAL A 637 -0.59 -1.36 -13.42
CA VAL A 637 -0.68 -2.66 -12.74
C VAL A 637 -0.72 -3.78 -13.79
N ASN A 638 0.14 -4.77 -13.60
CA ASN A 638 0.09 -6.07 -14.27
C ASN A 638 -0.56 -7.08 -13.31
N THR A 639 -1.60 -7.78 -13.74
CA THR A 639 -2.30 -8.80 -12.94
C THR A 639 -1.53 -10.11 -12.79
N GLY A 640 -0.42 -10.26 -13.50
CA GLY A 640 0.18 -11.55 -13.81
C GLY A 640 -0.58 -12.29 -14.92
N VAL A 641 -0.05 -13.46 -15.27
CA VAL A 641 -0.52 -14.34 -16.36
C VAL A 641 -2.04 -14.56 -16.37
N VAL A 642 -2.66 -14.38 -17.53
CA VAL A 642 -4.06 -14.74 -17.79
C VAL A 642 -4.29 -16.23 -17.49
N GLY A 643 -5.22 -16.53 -16.57
CA GLY A 643 -5.51 -17.89 -16.09
C GLY A 643 -4.83 -18.27 -14.78
N GLY A 644 -3.98 -17.41 -14.21
CA GLY A 644 -3.34 -17.61 -12.90
C GLY A 644 -2.07 -18.49 -12.93
N LYS A 645 -1.40 -18.59 -11.79
CA LYS A 645 -0.04 -19.16 -11.67
C LYS A 645 0.03 -20.67 -11.92
N ASP A 646 -1.05 -21.40 -11.65
CA ASP A 646 -1.12 -22.87 -11.62
C ASP A 646 -1.71 -23.47 -12.91
N LEU A 647 -1.90 -22.64 -13.94
CA LEU A 647 -2.53 -23.02 -15.21
C LEU A 647 -1.91 -24.31 -15.77
N PHE A 648 -0.58 -24.35 -15.85
CA PHE A 648 0.19 -25.47 -16.41
C PHE A 648 0.43 -26.63 -15.46
N THR A 649 0.29 -26.44 -14.14
CA THR A 649 0.48 -27.52 -13.15
C THR A 649 -0.79 -28.36 -13.03
N LYS A 650 -1.98 -27.76 -13.16
CA LYS A 650 -3.25 -28.48 -13.25
C LYS A 650 -3.34 -29.35 -14.52
N ILE A 651 -2.94 -28.81 -15.67
CA ILE A 651 -2.92 -29.54 -16.97
C ILE A 651 -2.04 -30.79 -16.90
N LYS A 652 -0.89 -30.73 -16.21
CA LYS A 652 0.08 -31.84 -16.12
C LYS A 652 -0.30 -32.95 -15.13
N ASN A 653 -1.30 -32.73 -14.27
CA ASN A 653 -1.70 -33.66 -13.21
C ASN A 653 -3.09 -34.28 -13.47
N ASP A 654 -3.25 -34.92 -14.64
CA ASP A 654 -4.38 -35.79 -15.05
C ASP A 654 -5.83 -35.31 -14.90
N THR A 655 -6.07 -34.05 -14.51
CA THR A 655 -7.43 -33.45 -14.53
C THR A 655 -7.82 -32.87 -15.90
N GLY A 656 -6.87 -32.77 -16.83
CA GLY A 656 -7.07 -32.60 -18.28
C GLY A 656 -7.62 -31.25 -18.76
N TYR A 657 -8.39 -30.54 -17.94
CA TYR A 657 -9.10 -29.33 -18.33
C TYR A 657 -8.69 -28.12 -17.49
N ILE A 658 -8.18 -27.09 -18.17
CA ILE A 658 -8.41 -25.71 -17.72
C ILE A 658 -9.94 -25.52 -17.76
N ASP A 659 -10.54 -24.96 -16.71
CA ASP A 659 -11.92 -24.47 -16.82
C ASP A 659 -11.97 -23.35 -17.87
N LYS A 660 -12.61 -23.66 -19.01
CA LYS A 660 -12.78 -22.75 -20.14
C LYS A 660 -13.63 -21.54 -19.75
N GLU A 661 -14.54 -21.65 -18.77
CA GLU A 661 -15.26 -20.50 -18.23
C GLU A 661 -14.30 -19.59 -17.44
N LEU A 662 -13.63 -20.12 -16.40
CA LEU A 662 -12.64 -19.36 -15.61
C LEU A 662 -11.58 -18.68 -16.50
N TYR A 663 -10.98 -19.39 -17.47
CA TYR A 663 -9.97 -18.78 -18.35
C TYR A 663 -10.55 -17.65 -19.21
N LEU A 664 -11.74 -17.83 -19.78
CA LEU A 664 -12.39 -16.77 -20.56
C LEU A 664 -12.80 -15.59 -19.66
N ARG A 665 -13.34 -15.81 -18.46
CA ARG A 665 -13.66 -14.73 -17.51
C ARG A 665 -12.41 -14.01 -17.00
N TRP A 666 -11.30 -14.71 -16.82
CA TRP A 666 -10.00 -14.10 -16.46
C TRP A 666 -9.44 -13.23 -17.58
N LEU A 667 -9.44 -13.74 -18.82
CA LEU A 667 -9.08 -12.97 -20.02
C LEU A 667 -9.96 -11.71 -20.17
N GLN A 668 -11.27 -11.87 -19.94
CA GLN A 668 -12.26 -10.79 -19.99
C GLN A 668 -12.09 -9.72 -18.91
N LEU A 669 -11.35 -9.99 -17.83
CA LEU A 669 -10.95 -8.99 -16.85
C LEU A 669 -9.63 -8.33 -17.26
N VAL A 670 -8.61 -9.12 -17.57
CA VAL A 670 -7.23 -8.63 -17.78
C VAL A 670 -7.09 -7.75 -19.03
N ILE A 671 -7.88 -7.95 -20.10
CA ILE A 671 -7.83 -7.04 -21.27
C ILE A 671 -8.21 -5.57 -20.94
N PHE A 672 -8.78 -5.30 -19.77
CA PHE A 672 -9.11 -3.97 -19.25
C PHE A 672 -8.12 -3.41 -18.21
N THR A 673 -7.08 -4.15 -17.80
CA THR A 673 -6.03 -3.63 -16.89
C THR A 673 -4.90 -2.94 -17.68
N PRO A 674 -4.09 -2.04 -17.07
CA PRO A 674 -3.10 -1.27 -17.81
C PRO A 674 -2.09 -2.13 -18.56
N VAL A 675 -1.56 -3.18 -17.91
CA VAL A 675 -0.63 -4.15 -18.50
C VAL A 675 -1.32 -5.52 -18.61
N VAL A 676 -0.95 -6.28 -19.66
CA VAL A 676 -1.52 -7.59 -19.99
C VAL A 676 -0.39 -8.59 -20.21
N GLU A 677 -0.43 -9.73 -19.51
CA GLU A 677 0.58 -10.78 -19.60
C GLU A 677 -0.04 -12.14 -19.97
N PHE A 678 0.52 -12.79 -20.99
CA PHE A 678 0.21 -14.17 -21.36
C PHE A 678 1.44 -15.06 -21.19
N ALA A 679 1.17 -16.30 -20.80
CA ALA A 679 2.17 -17.37 -20.77
C ALA A 679 2.18 -18.20 -22.06
N GLU A 680 1.07 -18.27 -22.80
CA GLU A 680 0.95 -18.96 -24.08
C GLU A 680 -0.06 -18.25 -25.00
N PRO A 681 -0.06 -18.51 -26.33
CA PRO A 681 -1.13 -18.04 -27.22
C PRO A 681 -2.53 -18.42 -26.70
N PRO A 682 -3.52 -17.50 -26.70
CA PRO A 682 -4.70 -17.66 -25.85
C PRO A 682 -5.55 -18.90 -26.18
N GLY A 683 -5.60 -19.86 -25.25
CA GLY A 683 -6.35 -21.12 -25.41
C GLY A 683 -5.57 -22.27 -26.07
N GLY A 684 -4.28 -22.11 -26.37
CA GLY A 684 -3.42 -23.15 -26.94
C GLY A 684 -3.90 -23.59 -28.33
N ASN A 685 -4.67 -24.68 -28.38
CA ASN A 685 -5.26 -25.24 -29.61
C ASN A 685 -6.78 -24.97 -29.76
N ASP A 686 -7.43 -24.34 -28.77
CA ASP A 686 -8.87 -24.05 -28.80
C ASP A 686 -9.18 -22.82 -29.69
N LEU A 687 -9.67 -23.08 -30.90
CA LEU A 687 -9.96 -22.06 -31.90
C LEU A 687 -11.02 -21.04 -31.47
N ASP A 688 -11.97 -21.42 -30.59
CA ASP A 688 -12.98 -20.49 -30.08
C ASP A 688 -12.37 -19.52 -29.06
N VAL A 689 -11.49 -20.01 -28.17
CA VAL A 689 -10.76 -19.16 -27.22
C VAL A 689 -9.84 -18.20 -27.97
N ILE A 690 -9.11 -18.67 -28.99
CA ILE A 690 -8.29 -17.82 -29.87
C ILE A 690 -9.16 -16.73 -30.55
N LYS A 691 -10.35 -17.10 -31.05
CA LYS A 691 -11.29 -16.19 -31.72
C LYS A 691 -11.86 -15.12 -30.78
N ILE A 692 -12.24 -15.51 -29.55
CA ILE A 692 -12.69 -14.56 -28.51
C ILE A 692 -11.54 -13.64 -28.11
N ALA A 693 -10.33 -14.18 -27.87
CA ALA A 693 -9.16 -13.40 -27.50
C ALA A 693 -8.77 -12.37 -28.57
N LYS A 694 -8.74 -12.76 -29.85
CA LYS A 694 -8.48 -11.82 -30.95
C LYS A 694 -9.49 -10.68 -31.01
N ARG A 695 -10.78 -10.95 -30.76
CA ARG A 695 -11.82 -9.91 -30.67
C ARG A 695 -11.62 -8.98 -29.47
N LEU A 696 -11.34 -9.53 -28.29
CA LEU A 696 -11.11 -8.72 -27.07
C LEU A 696 -9.85 -7.85 -27.18
N LEU A 697 -8.76 -8.39 -27.73
CA LEU A 697 -7.51 -7.64 -27.98
C LEU A 697 -7.69 -6.56 -29.06
N LYS A 698 -8.50 -6.84 -30.09
CA LYS A 698 -8.88 -5.81 -31.07
C LYS A 698 -9.65 -4.65 -30.41
N LEU A 699 -10.70 -4.96 -29.64
CA LEU A 699 -11.46 -3.95 -28.87
C LEU A 699 -10.57 -3.14 -27.91
N ARG A 700 -9.58 -3.79 -27.27
CA ARG A 700 -8.56 -3.11 -26.45
C ARG A 700 -7.76 -2.08 -27.26
N SER A 701 -7.30 -2.45 -28.45
CA SER A 701 -6.54 -1.54 -29.32
C SER A 701 -7.36 -0.36 -29.84
N GLU A 702 -8.63 -0.58 -30.20
CA GLU A 702 -9.48 0.44 -30.82
C GLU A 702 -10.15 1.39 -29.81
N HIS A 703 -10.40 0.94 -28.57
CA HIS A 703 -11.20 1.71 -27.59
C HIS A 703 -10.51 1.94 -26.24
N PHE A 704 -9.84 0.93 -25.68
CA PHE A 704 -9.32 1.03 -24.30
C PHE A 704 -7.93 1.67 -24.24
N ILE A 705 -7.00 1.32 -25.13
CA ILE A 705 -5.64 1.88 -25.16
C ILE A 705 -5.62 3.42 -25.31
N PRO A 706 -6.38 4.05 -26.22
CA PRO A 706 -6.43 5.51 -26.32
C PRO A 706 -6.92 6.19 -25.02
N LYS A 707 -7.90 5.57 -24.33
CA LYS A 707 -8.42 6.08 -23.04
C LYS A 707 -7.46 5.83 -21.89
N MET A 708 -6.75 4.69 -21.86
CA MET A 708 -5.68 4.42 -20.89
C MET A 708 -4.51 5.40 -21.05
N LYS A 709 -4.07 5.70 -22.28
CA LYS A 709 -3.06 6.74 -22.56
C LYS A 709 -3.53 8.13 -22.10
N SER A 710 -4.77 8.51 -22.41
CA SER A 710 -5.37 9.77 -21.91
C SER A 710 -5.36 9.84 -20.37
N ALA A 711 -5.65 8.72 -19.70
CA ALA A 711 -5.65 8.62 -18.24
C ALA A 711 -4.24 8.57 -17.63
N LEU A 712 -3.24 8.02 -18.33
CA LEU A 712 -1.83 8.05 -17.92
C LEU A 712 -1.27 9.48 -17.95
N ILE A 713 -1.63 10.28 -18.97
CA ILE A 713 -1.30 11.70 -19.05
C ILE A 713 -2.03 12.49 -17.94
N GLU A 714 -3.26 12.11 -17.59
CA GLU A 714 -3.94 12.68 -16.41
C GLU A 714 -3.23 12.28 -15.09
N TYR A 715 -2.74 11.04 -14.98
CA TYR A 715 -1.96 10.58 -13.83
C TYR A 715 -0.67 11.38 -13.68
N GLN A 716 0.14 11.52 -14.74
CA GLN A 716 1.39 12.29 -14.72
C GLN A 716 1.18 13.76 -14.30
N ARG A 717 -0.01 14.34 -14.57
CA ARG A 717 -0.34 15.73 -14.22
C ARG A 717 -1.07 15.90 -12.87
N LYS A 718 -1.66 14.85 -12.30
CA LYS A 718 -2.58 14.95 -11.14
C LYS A 718 -2.45 13.87 -10.06
N GLY A 719 -1.82 12.74 -10.35
CA GLY A 719 -1.89 11.51 -9.54
C GLY A 719 -3.18 10.70 -9.69
N SER A 720 -4.18 11.17 -10.44
CA SER A 720 -5.47 10.49 -10.60
C SER A 720 -5.31 9.16 -11.36
N PRO A 721 -5.68 7.99 -10.79
CA PRO A 721 -5.26 6.67 -11.29
C PRO A 721 -5.83 6.31 -12.67
N ILE A 722 -5.28 5.30 -13.35
CA ILE A 722 -5.82 4.86 -14.65
C ILE A 722 -7.10 4.04 -14.46
N VAL A 723 -7.04 3.01 -13.61
CA VAL A 723 -8.19 2.22 -13.17
C VAL A 723 -8.73 2.83 -11.88
N ARG A 724 -10.03 3.16 -11.84
CA ARG A 724 -10.65 3.93 -10.75
C ARG A 724 -11.81 3.16 -10.11
N PRO A 725 -12.02 3.28 -8.79
CA PRO A 725 -13.20 2.71 -8.15
C PRO A 725 -14.46 3.52 -8.51
N MET A 726 -15.65 2.92 -8.40
CA MET A 726 -16.90 3.58 -8.83
C MET A 726 -17.16 4.91 -8.10
N TRP A 727 -16.81 4.99 -6.81
CA TRP A 727 -16.89 6.20 -6.00
C TRP A 727 -15.95 7.33 -6.44
N TRP A 728 -15.04 7.11 -7.38
CA TRP A 728 -14.20 8.19 -7.92
C TRP A 728 -15.05 9.26 -8.64
N SER A 729 -16.11 8.82 -9.33
CA SER A 729 -17.16 9.71 -9.85
C SER A 729 -18.16 10.07 -8.76
N GLU A 730 -18.71 9.05 -8.09
CA GLU A 730 -19.81 9.19 -7.11
C GLU A 730 -19.28 9.26 -5.67
N LYS A 731 -18.59 10.36 -5.34
CA LYS A 731 -17.78 10.49 -4.11
C LYS A 731 -18.54 10.41 -2.79
N THR A 732 -19.86 10.62 -2.82
CA THR A 732 -20.74 10.64 -1.66
C THR A 732 -21.68 9.43 -1.57
N GLU A 733 -21.87 8.69 -2.67
CA GLU A 733 -22.86 7.62 -2.74
C GLU A 733 -22.36 6.37 -2.01
N ASN A 734 -23.13 5.91 -1.03
CA ASN A 734 -22.73 4.80 -0.15
C ASN A 734 -22.61 3.48 -0.92
N GLU A 735 -23.49 3.25 -1.89
CA GLU A 735 -23.47 2.15 -2.84
C GLU A 735 -22.13 2.11 -3.57
N ALA A 736 -21.74 3.21 -4.22
CA ALA A 736 -20.51 3.32 -5.01
C ALA A 736 -19.23 3.09 -4.17
N LEU A 737 -19.28 3.42 -2.87
CA LEU A 737 -18.20 3.19 -1.91
C LEU A 737 -18.05 1.71 -1.49
N THR A 738 -19.09 0.88 -1.64
CA THR A 738 -19.06 -0.54 -1.23
C THR A 738 -18.71 -1.52 -2.36
N ILE A 739 -18.66 -1.05 -3.61
CA ILE A 739 -18.42 -1.83 -4.82
C ILE A 739 -16.94 -2.21 -4.97
N ASN A 740 -16.68 -3.48 -5.31
CA ASN A 740 -15.33 -4.05 -5.41
C ASN A 740 -15.15 -5.04 -6.59
N ASP A 741 -16.18 -5.18 -7.42
CA ASP A 741 -16.35 -6.19 -8.48
C ASP A 741 -16.60 -5.57 -9.88
N GLN A 742 -16.59 -4.24 -9.97
CA GLN A 742 -16.61 -3.45 -11.19
C GLN A 742 -15.80 -2.17 -10.98
N PHE A 743 -15.27 -1.59 -12.06
CA PHE A 743 -14.35 -0.45 -12.01
C PHE A 743 -14.53 0.48 -13.21
N MET A 744 -13.84 1.63 -13.20
CA MET A 744 -13.77 2.57 -14.31
C MET A 744 -12.37 2.64 -14.93
N ILE A 745 -12.28 2.95 -16.23
CA ILE A 745 -11.03 3.37 -16.88
C ILE A 745 -11.17 4.86 -17.18
N GLY A 746 -10.33 5.69 -16.56
CA GLY A 746 -10.55 7.14 -16.52
C GLY A 746 -11.93 7.47 -15.92
N ASN A 747 -12.63 8.45 -16.52
CA ASN A 747 -14.01 8.82 -16.14
C ASN A 747 -15.07 8.34 -17.17
N ASP A 748 -14.62 7.62 -18.21
CA ASP A 748 -15.34 7.49 -19.48
C ASP A 748 -15.78 6.07 -19.82
N ILE A 749 -15.25 5.06 -19.12
CA ILE A 749 -15.60 3.64 -19.36
C ILE A 749 -15.86 2.96 -18.02
N VAL A 750 -17.00 2.30 -17.88
CA VAL A 750 -17.31 1.38 -16.77
C VAL A 750 -17.12 -0.06 -17.26
N VAL A 751 -16.50 -0.92 -16.45
CA VAL A 751 -16.23 -2.32 -16.75
C VAL A 751 -16.75 -3.20 -15.60
N ALA A 752 -17.59 -4.17 -15.92
CA ALA A 752 -18.24 -5.06 -14.96
C ALA A 752 -18.10 -6.53 -15.41
N PRO A 753 -16.93 -7.16 -15.20
CA PRO A 753 -16.70 -8.54 -15.60
C PRO A 753 -17.52 -9.52 -14.74
N ILE A 754 -17.76 -10.73 -15.25
CA ILE A 754 -18.25 -11.84 -14.44
C ILE A 754 -17.05 -12.45 -13.71
N ILE A 755 -17.15 -12.61 -12.40
CA ILE A 755 -16.10 -13.15 -11.50
C ILE A 755 -16.63 -14.27 -10.59
N GLU A 756 -17.72 -14.92 -10.99
CA GLU A 756 -18.38 -16.03 -10.29
C GLU A 756 -18.68 -17.16 -11.27
N GLU A 757 -18.56 -18.39 -10.80
CA GLU A 757 -18.72 -19.63 -11.57
C GLU A 757 -20.17 -19.85 -12.05
N GLY A 758 -20.34 -20.23 -13.32
CA GLY A 758 -21.63 -20.54 -13.92
C GLY A 758 -22.55 -19.33 -14.10
N LYS A 759 -22.03 -18.09 -13.98
CA LYS A 759 -22.86 -16.87 -14.08
C LYS A 759 -22.92 -16.34 -15.51
N THR A 760 -24.15 -16.21 -15.99
CA THR A 760 -24.49 -15.46 -17.21
C THR A 760 -25.20 -14.14 -16.92
N GLU A 761 -25.49 -13.81 -15.66
CA GLU A 761 -26.10 -12.53 -15.25
C GLU A 761 -25.40 -11.93 -14.03
N ARG A 762 -25.36 -10.60 -13.94
CA ARG A 762 -24.92 -9.86 -12.74
C ARG A 762 -25.68 -8.55 -12.56
N ASP A 763 -25.56 -7.97 -11.38
CA ASP A 763 -25.99 -6.59 -11.14
C ASP A 763 -24.84 -5.62 -11.47
N ILE A 764 -25.19 -4.42 -11.97
CA ILE A 764 -24.24 -3.40 -12.41
C ILE A 764 -24.72 -2.03 -11.97
N TYR A 765 -23.87 -1.25 -11.31
CA TYR A 765 -24.12 0.15 -11.01
C TYR A 765 -23.53 1.06 -12.10
N LEU A 766 -24.35 1.96 -12.65
CA LEU A 766 -23.88 3.03 -13.53
C LEU A 766 -23.89 4.38 -12.79
N PRO A 767 -22.77 5.11 -12.77
CA PRO A 767 -22.69 6.44 -12.16
C PRO A 767 -23.40 7.49 -13.05
N HIS A 768 -23.54 8.73 -12.59
CA HIS A 768 -24.28 9.78 -13.27
C HIS A 768 -23.70 10.15 -14.65
N GLY A 769 -24.61 10.45 -15.58
CA GLY A 769 -24.34 10.69 -16.99
C GLY A 769 -25.09 9.72 -17.90
N TRP A 770 -24.75 9.75 -19.19
CA TRP A 770 -25.30 8.86 -20.21
C TRP A 770 -24.26 7.87 -20.70
N TRP A 771 -24.66 6.60 -20.84
CA TRP A 771 -23.76 5.46 -21.06
C TRP A 771 -24.22 4.63 -22.25
N LYS A 772 -23.39 4.50 -23.29
CA LYS A 772 -23.59 3.54 -24.38
C LYS A 772 -23.18 2.15 -23.90
N ASP A 773 -24.15 1.23 -23.91
CA ASP A 773 -23.98 -0.21 -23.73
C ASP A 773 -23.47 -0.85 -25.04
N GLU A 774 -22.45 -1.72 -24.96
CA GLU A 774 -21.92 -2.43 -26.13
C GLU A 774 -22.64 -3.75 -26.44
N ILE A 775 -23.22 -4.43 -25.44
CA ILE A 775 -23.92 -5.70 -25.62
C ILE A 775 -25.33 -5.47 -26.21
N LEU A 776 -26.03 -4.46 -25.72
CA LEU A 776 -27.38 -4.06 -26.14
C LEU A 776 -27.39 -2.95 -27.20
N ALA A 777 -26.26 -2.30 -27.46
CA ALA A 777 -26.10 -1.16 -28.38
C ALA A 777 -26.99 0.07 -28.04
N GLN A 778 -27.48 0.19 -26.80
CA GLN A 778 -28.41 1.23 -26.35
C GLN A 778 -27.72 2.29 -25.48
N VAL A 779 -28.30 3.49 -25.41
CA VAL A 779 -27.83 4.56 -24.50
C VAL A 779 -28.71 4.58 -23.25
N ILE A 780 -28.08 4.37 -22.09
CA ILE A 780 -28.73 4.20 -20.79
C ILE A 780 -28.35 5.39 -19.89
N ARG A 781 -29.34 6.02 -19.27
CA ARG A 781 -29.11 7.03 -18.22
C ARG A 781 -28.67 6.33 -16.92
N GLY A 782 -27.49 6.70 -16.41
CA GLY A 782 -26.93 6.22 -15.15
C GLY A 782 -27.47 6.94 -13.91
N GLY A 783 -26.74 6.84 -12.81
CA GLY A 783 -27.23 7.17 -11.46
C GLY A 783 -28.11 6.06 -10.85
N LYS A 784 -27.92 4.80 -11.26
CA LYS A 784 -28.79 3.68 -10.87
C LYS A 784 -28.13 2.31 -11.03
N TRP A 785 -28.72 1.31 -10.35
CA TRP A 785 -28.46 -0.10 -10.59
C TRP A 785 -29.27 -0.63 -11.78
N MET A 786 -28.61 -1.44 -12.61
CA MET A 786 -29.21 -2.39 -13.54
C MET A 786 -29.16 -3.76 -12.87
N ARG A 787 -30.31 -4.44 -12.79
CA ARG A 787 -30.43 -5.74 -12.12
C ARG A 787 -30.51 -6.87 -13.14
N LYS A 788 -29.91 -8.03 -12.86
CA LYS A 788 -29.93 -9.23 -13.72
C LYS A 788 -29.49 -8.97 -15.17
N TYR A 789 -28.46 -8.14 -15.33
CA TYR A 789 -27.91 -7.79 -16.62
C TYR A 789 -27.18 -8.99 -17.24
N GLN A 790 -27.56 -9.40 -18.44
CA GLN A 790 -27.07 -10.62 -19.08
C GLN A 790 -25.71 -10.41 -19.76
N VAL A 791 -24.73 -11.26 -19.43
CA VAL A 791 -23.35 -11.23 -19.92
C VAL A 791 -22.97 -12.61 -20.49
N PRO A 792 -23.19 -12.84 -21.81
CA PRO A 792 -22.78 -14.06 -22.51
C PRO A 792 -21.29 -14.39 -22.31
N LEU A 793 -20.92 -15.67 -22.50
CA LEU A 793 -19.54 -16.12 -22.31
C LEU A 793 -18.55 -15.55 -23.35
N ASP A 794 -19.02 -15.05 -24.50
CA ASP A 794 -18.18 -14.37 -25.50
C ASP A 794 -18.05 -12.84 -25.30
N LYS A 795 -18.74 -12.27 -24.29
CA LYS A 795 -18.83 -10.82 -24.06
C LYS A 795 -18.46 -10.42 -22.64
N VAL A 796 -18.19 -9.13 -22.46
CA VAL A 796 -18.00 -8.48 -21.16
C VAL A 796 -18.95 -7.29 -21.09
N ALA A 797 -19.58 -7.06 -19.94
CA ALA A 797 -20.35 -5.85 -19.74
C ALA A 797 -19.39 -4.66 -19.56
N PHE A 798 -19.35 -3.78 -20.55
CA PHE A 798 -18.69 -2.49 -20.44
C PHE A 798 -19.54 -1.41 -21.11
N PHE A 799 -19.38 -0.18 -20.61
CA PHE A 799 -20.22 0.95 -20.98
C PHE A 799 -19.34 2.17 -21.22
N ILE A 800 -19.54 2.87 -22.34
CA ILE A 800 -18.76 4.06 -22.72
C ILE A 800 -19.61 5.30 -22.49
N ARG A 801 -19.07 6.33 -21.83
CA ARG A 801 -19.74 7.60 -21.61
C ARG A 801 -20.08 8.25 -22.96
N ASN A 802 -21.35 8.57 -23.14
CA ASN A 802 -21.93 9.11 -24.36
C ASN A 802 -22.94 10.20 -23.97
N GLU A 803 -22.43 11.31 -23.45
CA GLU A 803 -23.26 12.48 -23.16
C GLU A 803 -23.90 12.97 -24.47
N PRO A 804 -25.24 13.15 -24.54
CA PRO A 804 -25.88 13.64 -25.74
C PRO A 804 -25.40 15.07 -26.01
N THR A 805 -24.68 15.26 -27.12
CA THR A 805 -24.28 16.59 -27.56
C THR A 805 -25.52 17.45 -27.75
N SER A 806 -25.53 18.62 -27.11
CA SER A 806 -26.61 19.61 -27.23
C SER A 806 -26.63 20.16 -28.65
N SER A 807 -27.32 19.45 -29.54
CA SER A 807 -27.53 19.69 -30.97
C SER A 807 -26.47 20.58 -31.62
N SER A 808 -25.45 19.95 -32.22
CA SER A 808 -24.68 20.61 -33.28
C SER A 808 -25.67 21.16 -34.31
N SER A 809 -25.76 22.49 -34.41
CA SER A 809 -26.75 23.15 -35.26
C SER A 809 -26.57 22.68 -36.69
N SER A 810 -27.53 21.91 -37.20
CA SER A 810 -27.46 21.35 -38.55
C SER A 810 -27.39 22.49 -39.55
N SER A 811 -26.24 22.68 -40.18
CA SER A 811 -26.01 23.66 -41.23
C SER A 811 -26.68 23.19 -42.53
N SER A 812 -28.01 23.16 -42.51
CA SER A 812 -28.86 22.90 -43.68
C SER A 812 -28.65 24.02 -44.70
N SER A 813 -28.05 23.68 -45.82
CA SER A 813 -27.83 24.58 -46.94
C SER A 813 -29.15 25.06 -47.54
N SER A 814 -29.44 26.34 -47.38
CA SER A 814 -30.51 27.05 -48.10
C SER A 814 -30.04 28.47 -48.48
N ALA A 815 -30.59 29.00 -49.57
CA ALA A 815 -30.01 30.14 -50.28
C ALA A 815 -30.35 31.53 -49.69
N SER A 816 -29.68 32.54 -50.23
CA SER A 816 -29.74 33.96 -49.88
C SER A 816 -31.11 34.63 -50.04
N ALA A 817 -31.50 35.46 -49.05
CA ALA A 817 -32.23 36.73 -49.26
C ALA A 817 -32.07 37.70 -48.07
N SER A 818 -32.23 38.99 -48.37
CA SER A 818 -31.92 40.22 -47.63
C SER A 818 -32.72 40.57 -46.34
N SER A 819 -32.21 41.59 -45.62
CA SER A 819 -32.90 42.64 -44.81
C SER A 819 -33.51 42.33 -43.41
N ILE A 820 -32.70 42.55 -42.36
CA ILE A 820 -32.84 43.60 -41.27
C ILE A 820 -34.26 44.22 -41.05
N PRO A 821 -34.79 44.44 -39.81
CA PRO A 821 -34.50 43.84 -38.49
C PRO A 821 -35.76 43.54 -37.59
N LEU A 822 -35.50 43.11 -36.34
CA LEU A 822 -36.27 43.38 -35.10
C LEU A 822 -37.72 42.85 -34.93
N VAL A 823 -37.91 41.96 -33.95
CA VAL A 823 -38.62 42.22 -32.67
C VAL A 823 -38.32 41.05 -31.72
N LEU A 824 -38.03 41.33 -30.45
CA LEU A 824 -37.60 40.33 -29.46
C LEU A 824 -38.54 40.33 -28.26
N VAL A 825 -39.43 39.33 -28.19
CA VAL A 825 -40.40 39.17 -27.10
C VAL A 825 -39.82 38.27 -26.01
N LEU A 826 -39.31 38.88 -24.94
CA LEU A 826 -38.89 38.16 -23.73
C LEU A 826 -40.10 37.87 -22.84
N VAL A 827 -40.49 36.60 -22.73
CA VAL A 827 -41.34 36.10 -21.63
C VAL A 827 -40.43 35.55 -20.55
N PHE A 828 -40.24 36.31 -19.47
CA PHE A 828 -39.58 35.82 -18.27
C PHE A 828 -40.50 34.87 -17.50
N PHE A 829 -40.01 33.69 -17.15
CA PHE A 829 -40.49 32.93 -15.99
C PHE A 829 -39.38 32.90 -14.94
N THR A 830 -39.69 33.39 -13.75
CA THR A 830 -38.73 33.58 -12.66
C THR A 830 -38.58 32.32 -11.82
N ALA A 831 -37.33 31.88 -11.61
CA ALA A 831 -36.99 30.87 -10.61
C ALA A 831 -35.71 31.28 -9.86
N GLU A 832 -35.91 31.77 -8.63
CA GLU A 832 -34.91 31.86 -7.57
C GLU A 832 -34.44 30.45 -7.15
N LEU A 833 -33.29 30.19 -6.53
CA LEU A 833 -32.22 31.06 -6.02
C LEU A 833 -30.93 30.22 -5.86
N PHE A 834 -29.78 30.62 -6.44
CA PHE A 834 -28.46 30.06 -6.10
C PHE A 834 -27.33 31.10 -6.32
N PRO A 835 -26.44 31.36 -5.35
CA PRO A 835 -25.44 32.42 -5.45
C PRO A 835 -24.11 31.96 -6.09
N SER A 836 -24.00 32.05 -7.41
CA SER A 836 -22.75 31.81 -8.15
C SER A 836 -21.90 33.08 -8.32
N ASN A 837 -20.95 33.32 -7.40
CA ASN A 837 -19.94 34.37 -7.57
C ASN A 837 -18.93 34.02 -8.67
N PHE A 838 -19.26 34.29 -9.93
CA PHE A 838 -18.40 34.05 -11.09
C PHE A 838 -17.94 35.39 -11.70
N ARG A 839 -16.72 35.84 -11.36
CA ARG A 839 -16.07 37.00 -12.01
C ARG A 839 -15.11 36.52 -13.08
N LEU A 840 -15.44 36.81 -14.35
CA LEU A 840 -14.51 36.66 -15.47
C LEU A 840 -13.54 37.86 -15.50
N PRO A 841 -12.21 37.65 -15.47
CA PRO A 841 -11.25 38.72 -15.73
C PRO A 841 -11.14 38.95 -17.24
N ILE A 842 -11.65 40.09 -17.72
CA ILE A 842 -11.48 40.51 -19.13
C ILE A 842 -10.09 41.13 -19.29
N SER A 843 -9.19 40.46 -20.01
CA SER A 843 -7.85 40.97 -20.32
C SER A 843 -7.88 41.90 -21.53
N THR A 844 -8.09 43.20 -21.31
CA THR A 844 -7.97 44.22 -22.37
C THR A 844 -6.50 44.51 -22.70
N THR A 845 -6.03 44.10 -23.87
CA THR A 845 -4.69 44.43 -24.37
C THR A 845 -4.64 45.85 -24.93
N SER A 846 -4.11 46.80 -24.17
CA SER A 846 -3.84 48.18 -24.61
C SER A 846 -2.41 48.34 -25.13
N SER A 847 -2.25 48.81 -26.37
CA SER A 847 -0.94 48.98 -27.03
C SER A 847 -0.50 50.45 -27.12
N SER A 848 0.69 50.80 -26.59
CA SER A 848 1.35 52.08 -26.88
C SER A 848 2.87 52.09 -26.58
N SER A 849 3.66 51.79 -27.62
CA SER A 849 4.94 52.42 -28.01
C SER A 849 5.80 53.23 -27.00
N SER A 850 7.06 52.82 -26.82
CA SER A 850 8.27 53.64 -27.08
C SER A 850 9.57 52.82 -26.85
N SER A 851 10.75 53.11 -27.41
CA SER A 851 11.19 53.34 -28.80
C SER A 851 12.62 53.90 -28.79
N SER A 852 13.66 53.07 -28.80
CA SER A 852 15.06 53.44 -29.13
C SER A 852 16.00 52.21 -29.08
N SER A 853 17.13 52.09 -29.80
CA SER A 853 17.45 52.39 -31.21
C SER A 853 18.96 52.14 -31.47
N SER A 854 19.35 51.15 -32.29
CA SER A 854 20.66 51.15 -32.99
C SER A 854 20.82 50.01 -34.01
N SER A 855 21.29 50.40 -35.21
CA SER A 855 22.24 49.72 -36.14
C SER A 855 22.90 48.38 -35.75
N SER A 856 23.25 47.47 -36.69
CA SER A 856 23.07 47.44 -38.16
C SER A 856 23.53 46.10 -38.78
N ASN A 857 23.44 46.00 -40.13
CA ASN A 857 24.14 45.08 -41.06
C ASN A 857 23.47 43.72 -41.43
N SER A 858 22.97 43.69 -42.68
CA SER A 858 23.27 42.72 -43.78
C SER A 858 23.66 41.26 -43.47
N SER A 859 23.23 40.24 -44.22
CA SER A 859 22.72 40.21 -45.62
C SER A 859 21.81 39.01 -45.95
N SER A 860 21.18 39.07 -47.13
CA SER A 860 20.53 37.99 -47.92
C SER A 860 21.25 36.62 -47.85
N SER A 861 20.61 35.46 -48.03
CA SER A 861 19.55 35.06 -49.01
C SER A 861 18.94 33.70 -48.58
N SER A 862 17.84 33.11 -49.08
CA SER A 862 16.63 33.39 -49.88
C SER A 862 16.20 32.04 -50.51
N LYS A 863 14.90 31.84 -50.83
CA LYS A 863 14.25 30.58 -51.30
C LYS A 863 13.98 29.54 -50.19
N SER A 864 12.77 29.05 -49.87
CA SER A 864 11.39 29.10 -50.42
C SER A 864 10.97 28.01 -51.43
N ILE A 865 9.77 27.45 -51.18
CA ILE A 865 8.91 26.60 -52.05
C ILE A 865 9.31 25.11 -52.06
N ILE A 866 8.42 24.13 -51.83
CA ILE A 866 6.95 24.16 -51.57
C ILE A 866 6.67 23.99 -50.07
#